data_AF-A0AAD8ZLA4-F1
#
_entry.id   AF-A0AAD8ZLA4-F1
#
_cell.length_a   1.000
_cell.length_b   1.000
_cell.length_c   1.000
_cell.angle_alpha   90.00
_cell.angle_beta   90.00
_cell.angle_gamma   90.00
#
_symmetry.space_group_name_H-M   'P 1'
#
loop_
_entity.id
_entity.type
_entity.pdbx_description
1 polymer ?
#
loop_
_entity_poly.entity_id
_entity_poly.type
_entity_poly.pdbx_seq_one_letter_code
_entity_poly.pdbx_strand_id
1 'polypeptide(L)'
;MLFWVLSCCVQLESPLLAVVIVITGIGGTFQYGFHISVLTSPSVYVKRLVNATCAQRYGRALEAWELSLFWSFIVSIYSVGGLLSSQCAGRLATIYGRKRCLVLNNVAAICGAVLMGFSKMANSFEMIMVARFLYGINAGVSLAVHTMYVLECAPKRLRGMVGVSVGCFVSMGKLFGQLLGISEVFGTDEKWPVLLSFSGLIGLLQLVSLPFLPESPRYLLLVRSDRLACEKALRQILGARGDLAVEVEEMQVEHAALKGVKNHGVLELLLSRTTRWQLLTVVVTFMTLQLCGINAVYLYSSDVFRAAGIPGHNLRYVALGMGLCEVFTSIACGMVIERTGKRQLLIQGYLGMATTLAILTVTLYLQVSTRRPRRTPAGQYTPSSPHSCRSVHAVLAALLQVSTRRPRRTPAGQYTPSSPHSCRSVHAVLAALLQVSTRRPRRTPAGQYTPSSPHSCRSVHAVLAALLQVSTRRPRRTPAGQYTPSSPHSCRSVHAVLAALLQVYVSWMPYCSVVLIFIYIFFFSVGPAAVTAPLPGEIFTQSFKTAAFTLACTLNWAGLFLVGMVFPIIVEHLGYFCFLIFFIFCLGSAEAHAKRDVLGCAQHATMDGFLQEAGAMDVQAGKGDIHHRVFINKSVNLGNIKCYGFDMDYTLAIYKSPEYESLGFEMLRDRLVSIGYPHELLRYTYDSTFPTRGLVYDTAYGNLLKVDSHGNVLVCMHGFTYLRGEEVHQYYPNQFIQRDDTERFYILNTLFNLSETYLYACLVDFFTDCSRYQNYQLGFKHGDLFMSFKSMFQDVRDAMNFLHDTGSLKERTLKNLDKYVIRDPRIPLFLERIKEVAKVFLATNSNYNYTEARSLWSRAEGNSLCTDWGAILKYLLDAPPDSKSPRKSWRSFFDLVVVDTQKPLFFGEGTVLRQVDMDTGKLRIGTYTGHLHHGTVYSGGSSDIICDLLDVKGKEILYVGDHIFGDILKSKKRQGWKTFLVVPELANELRVWTDNSIMFEELRQLDIKLAELHKQTDSGCSDHSDIGFIKSKIKKITYTMELGYGKMGSLLRYGSIKTLFASQLLRYADLYAVSCLSLLQYPSTHLFRAPNVLMPHESAVTSLTKDLPLPDLSANHIIRSTTIKPVTVGHVQCSLAQH
;
A
#
# COMPACT_ATOMS: atom_id res chain seq x y z
N MET A 1 13.47 -10.16 32.16
CA MET A 1 13.54 -8.68 32.07
C MET A 1 14.98 -8.23 31.88
N LEU A 2 15.91 -8.47 32.82
CA LEU A 2 17.33 -8.12 32.69
C LEU A 2 17.94 -8.59 31.37
N PHE A 3 17.74 -9.84 30.92
CA PHE A 3 18.34 -10.31 29.66
C PHE A 3 17.82 -9.59 28.39
N TRP A 4 16.51 -9.34 28.28
CA TRP A 4 15.95 -8.61 27.14
C TRP A 4 16.23 -7.11 27.23
N VAL A 5 16.18 -6.52 28.43
CA VAL A 5 16.58 -5.13 28.68
C VAL A 5 18.08 -4.98 28.45
N LEU A 6 18.92 -5.96 28.79
CA LEU A 6 20.36 -5.97 28.53
C LEU A 6 20.65 -6.19 27.04
N SER A 7 20.00 -7.13 26.34
CA SER A 7 20.11 -7.28 24.89
C SER A 7 19.63 -6.03 24.16
N CYS A 8 18.51 -5.46 24.58
CA CYS A 8 18.02 -4.19 24.09
C CYS A 8 18.96 -3.06 24.48
N CYS A 9 19.57 -3.00 25.67
CA CYS A 9 20.55 -1.97 26.07
C CYS A 9 21.90 -2.14 25.35
N VAL A 10 22.25 -3.34 24.91
CA VAL A 10 23.42 -3.60 24.06
C VAL A 10 23.15 -3.13 22.62
N GLN A 11 21.90 -3.20 22.16
CA GLN A 11 21.47 -2.70 20.84
C GLN A 11 21.02 -1.22 20.84
N LEU A 12 20.49 -0.74 21.96
CA LEU A 12 20.06 0.63 22.23
C LEU A 12 21.29 1.35 22.78
N GLU A 13 21.99 2.06 21.92
CA GLU A 13 23.15 2.90 22.26
C GLU A 13 22.82 4.06 23.24
N SER A 14 21.59 4.10 23.80
CA SER A 14 21.05 5.16 24.66
C SER A 14 20.40 4.62 25.96
N PRO A 15 21.00 4.86 27.15
CA PRO A 15 20.49 4.34 28.42
C PRO A 15 19.17 5.02 28.85
N LEU A 16 18.96 6.29 28.52
CA LEU A 16 17.72 7.00 28.89
C LEU A 16 16.49 6.44 28.17
N LEU A 17 16.62 6.03 26.90
CA LEU A 17 15.51 5.42 26.16
C LEU A 17 15.06 4.10 26.79
N ALA A 18 15.99 3.29 27.31
CA ALA A 18 15.67 2.08 28.05
C ALA A 18 14.91 2.40 29.36
N VAL A 19 15.33 3.45 30.08
CA VAL A 19 14.63 3.94 31.27
C VAL A 19 13.21 4.42 30.94
N VAL A 20 13.04 5.15 29.83
CA VAL A 20 11.72 5.57 29.33
C VAL A 20 10.83 4.34 29.10
N ILE A 21 11.31 3.35 28.33
CA ILE A 21 10.57 2.11 28.03
C ILE A 21 10.13 1.40 29.32
N VAL A 22 11.02 1.29 30.31
CA VAL A 22 10.73 0.56 31.57
C VAL A 22 9.71 1.30 32.42
N ILE A 23 9.91 2.60 32.67
CA ILE A 23 9.01 3.40 33.52
C ILE A 23 7.62 3.50 32.88
N THR A 24 7.55 3.72 31.57
CA THR A 24 6.26 3.85 30.88
C THR A 24 5.59 2.49 30.69
N GLY A 25 6.37 1.42 30.54
CA GLY A 25 5.89 0.05 30.49
C GLY A 25 5.22 -0.39 31.78
N ILE A 26 5.88 -0.15 32.93
CA ILE A 26 5.41 -0.55 34.26
C ILE A 26 4.11 0.17 34.65
N GLY A 27 4.02 1.49 34.48
CA GLY A 27 2.77 2.21 34.80
C GLY A 27 1.76 2.27 33.65
N GLY A 28 2.18 1.92 32.42
CA GLY A 28 1.33 1.90 31.24
C GLY A 28 0.66 0.55 31.01
N THR A 29 1.18 -0.23 30.05
CA THR A 29 0.52 -1.46 29.59
C THR A 29 0.64 -2.65 30.54
N PHE A 30 1.58 -2.63 31.49
CA PHE A 30 1.62 -3.60 32.58
C PHE A 30 0.34 -3.54 33.42
N GLN A 31 -0.18 -2.35 33.73
CA GLN A 31 -1.43 -2.23 34.49
C GLN A 31 -2.62 -2.81 33.71
N TYR A 32 -2.66 -2.62 32.38
CA TYR A 32 -3.67 -3.26 31.54
C TYR A 32 -3.60 -4.79 31.64
N GLY A 33 -2.41 -5.38 31.51
CA GLY A 33 -2.21 -6.82 31.66
C GLY A 33 -2.59 -7.36 33.03
N PHE A 34 -2.21 -6.63 34.10
CA PHE A 34 -2.51 -6.99 35.48
C PHE A 34 -4.01 -7.09 35.72
N HIS A 35 -4.78 -6.09 35.30
CA HIS A 35 -6.23 -6.05 35.50
C HIS A 35 -7.03 -7.03 34.62
N ILE A 36 -6.39 -7.63 33.60
CA ILE A 36 -6.97 -8.73 32.81
C ILE A 36 -6.90 -10.06 33.59
N SER A 37 -5.82 -10.32 34.33
CA SER A 37 -5.62 -11.62 35.01
C SER A 37 -5.97 -11.62 36.50
N VAL A 38 -5.78 -10.51 37.22
CA VAL A 38 -5.83 -10.46 38.70
C VAL A 38 -7.17 -10.88 39.30
N LEU A 39 -8.29 -10.63 38.60
CA LEU A 39 -9.64 -10.87 39.13
C LEU A 39 -10.01 -12.37 39.19
N THR A 40 -9.28 -13.22 38.47
CA THR A 40 -9.54 -14.66 38.41
C THR A 40 -9.31 -15.36 39.74
N SER A 41 -8.18 -15.07 40.40
CA SER A 41 -7.79 -15.69 41.67
C SER A 41 -8.76 -15.42 42.83
N PRO A 42 -9.23 -14.17 43.06
CA PRO A 42 -10.18 -13.87 44.13
C PRO A 42 -11.65 -14.05 43.74
N SER A 43 -11.96 -14.63 42.58
CA SER A 43 -13.33 -14.72 42.05
C SER A 43 -14.34 -15.34 43.02
N VAL A 44 -13.95 -16.39 43.74
CA VAL A 44 -14.80 -17.06 44.75
C VAL A 44 -15.06 -16.14 45.94
N TYR A 45 -14.05 -15.40 46.41
CA TYR A 45 -14.16 -14.51 47.57
C TYR A 45 -15.01 -13.28 47.25
N VAL A 46 -14.85 -12.70 46.06
CA VAL A 46 -15.66 -11.55 45.60
C VAL A 46 -17.14 -11.96 45.43
N LYS A 47 -17.42 -13.13 44.83
CA LYS A 47 -18.79 -13.66 44.75
C LYS A 47 -19.40 -13.88 46.14
N ARG A 48 -18.62 -14.38 47.10
CA ARG A 48 -19.07 -14.53 48.49
C ARG A 48 -19.39 -13.18 49.13
N LEU A 49 -18.55 -12.17 48.93
CA LEU A 49 -18.79 -10.80 49.41
C LEU A 49 -20.10 -10.23 48.85
N VAL A 50 -20.35 -10.37 47.55
CA VAL A 50 -21.60 -9.90 46.90
C VAL A 50 -22.82 -10.57 47.54
N ASN A 51 -22.80 -11.90 47.67
CA ASN A 51 -23.92 -12.63 48.25
C ASN A 51 -24.15 -12.27 49.74
N ALA A 52 -23.07 -12.16 50.53
CA ALA A 52 -23.14 -11.79 51.94
C ALA A 52 -23.68 -10.36 52.13
N THR A 53 -23.21 -9.41 51.32
CA THR A 53 -23.67 -8.02 51.35
C THR A 53 -25.16 -7.92 51.00
N CYS A 54 -25.61 -8.63 49.96
CA CYS A 54 -27.01 -8.64 49.56
C CYS A 54 -27.92 -9.31 50.58
N ALA A 55 -27.48 -10.42 51.18
CA ALA A 55 -28.21 -11.07 52.25
C ALA A 55 -28.35 -10.16 53.48
N GLN A 56 -27.30 -9.42 53.84
CA GLN A 56 -27.32 -8.48 54.95
C GLN A 56 -28.17 -7.22 54.68
N ARG A 57 -28.12 -6.65 53.47
CA ARG A 57 -28.82 -5.40 53.14
C ARG A 57 -30.28 -5.60 52.71
N TYR A 58 -30.59 -6.70 52.03
CA TYR A 58 -31.90 -6.94 51.42
C TYR A 58 -32.63 -8.17 51.99
N GLY A 59 -32.05 -8.88 52.96
CA GLY A 59 -32.66 -10.06 53.59
C GLY A 59 -32.82 -11.28 52.68
N ARG A 60 -32.23 -11.27 51.47
CA ARG A 60 -32.31 -12.37 50.50
C ARG A 60 -30.94 -12.78 49.97
N ALA A 61 -30.68 -14.09 49.91
CA ALA A 61 -29.54 -14.64 49.20
C ALA A 61 -29.81 -14.62 47.68
N LEU A 62 -28.79 -14.29 46.89
CA LEU A 62 -28.92 -14.21 45.43
C LEU A 62 -28.97 -15.62 44.83
N GLU A 63 -29.80 -15.80 43.80
CA GLU A 63 -29.79 -17.02 42.99
C GLU A 63 -28.49 -17.14 42.17
N ALA A 64 -28.14 -18.35 41.73
CA ALA A 64 -26.86 -18.60 41.04
C ALA A 64 -26.69 -17.77 39.75
N TRP A 65 -27.77 -17.51 39.02
CA TRP A 65 -27.76 -16.69 37.82
C TRP A 65 -27.65 -15.19 38.15
N GLU A 66 -28.31 -14.71 39.23
CA GLU A 66 -28.18 -13.32 39.71
C GLU A 66 -26.74 -13.04 40.13
N LEU A 67 -26.13 -13.96 40.90
CA LEU A 67 -24.74 -13.86 41.33
C LEU A 67 -23.76 -13.88 40.15
N SER A 68 -24.04 -14.70 39.14
CA SER A 68 -23.26 -14.75 37.91
C SER A 68 -23.39 -13.47 37.09
N LEU A 69 -24.58 -12.85 37.06
CA LEU A 69 -24.81 -11.55 36.41
C LEU A 69 -24.02 -10.42 37.08
N PHE A 70 -24.06 -10.33 38.41
CA PHE A 70 -23.24 -9.35 39.16
C PHE A 70 -21.74 -9.56 38.91
N TRP A 71 -21.29 -10.81 38.91
CA TRP A 71 -19.91 -11.15 38.60
C TRP A 71 -19.50 -10.71 37.19
N SER A 72 -20.31 -11.04 36.17
CA SER A 72 -20.09 -10.61 34.78
C SER A 72 -20.05 -9.09 34.64
N PHE A 73 -20.88 -8.37 35.40
CA PHE A 73 -20.86 -6.90 35.42
C PHE A 73 -19.58 -6.33 36.05
N ILE A 74 -19.13 -6.86 37.20
CA ILE A 74 -17.86 -6.47 37.84
C ILE A 74 -16.66 -6.70 36.90
N VAL A 75 -16.67 -7.82 36.17
CA VAL A 75 -15.64 -8.12 35.18
C VAL A 75 -15.68 -7.10 34.03
N SER A 76 -16.87 -6.81 33.50
CA SER A 76 -17.07 -6.08 32.24
C SER A 76 -17.05 -4.55 32.37
N ILE A 77 -17.36 -3.97 33.54
CA ILE A 77 -17.37 -2.51 33.74
C ILE A 77 -15.98 -1.87 33.54
N TYR A 78 -14.91 -2.64 33.72
CA TYR A 78 -13.54 -2.27 33.35
C TYR A 78 -13.40 -1.94 31.85
N SER A 79 -14.04 -2.73 30.99
CA SER A 79 -14.01 -2.50 29.55
C SER A 79 -14.78 -1.24 29.16
N VAL A 80 -15.83 -0.87 29.91
CA VAL A 80 -16.60 0.37 29.70
C VAL A 80 -15.75 1.60 30.00
N GLY A 81 -15.01 1.60 31.13
CA GLY A 81 -14.07 2.67 31.44
C GLY A 81 -12.97 2.81 30.38
N GLY A 82 -12.45 1.68 29.88
CA GLY A 82 -11.47 1.65 28.79
C GLY A 82 -12.02 2.20 27.46
N LEU A 83 -13.26 1.88 27.13
CA LEU A 83 -13.93 2.39 25.93
C LEU A 83 -14.10 3.90 26.00
N LEU A 84 -14.62 4.44 27.11
CA LEU A 84 -14.83 5.89 27.28
C LEU A 84 -13.52 6.68 27.22
N SER A 85 -12.49 6.19 27.92
CA SER A 85 -11.18 6.83 27.92
C SER A 85 -10.48 6.77 26.57
N SER A 86 -10.62 5.67 25.81
CA SER A 86 -10.00 5.54 24.49
C SER A 86 -10.46 6.62 23.49
N GLN A 87 -11.72 7.08 23.59
CA GLN A 87 -12.25 8.14 22.73
C GLN A 87 -11.65 9.52 23.02
N CYS A 88 -11.24 9.75 24.27
CA CYS A 88 -10.67 11.01 24.71
C CYS A 88 -9.14 11.00 24.70
N ALA A 89 -8.49 9.83 24.76
CA ALA A 89 -7.04 9.66 24.90
C ALA A 89 -6.25 10.41 23.83
N GLY A 90 -6.67 10.35 22.55
CA GLY A 90 -6.00 11.07 21.46
C GLY A 90 -6.05 12.59 21.62
N ARG A 91 -7.19 13.14 22.09
CA ARG A 91 -7.35 14.58 22.36
C ARG A 91 -6.52 15.00 23.57
N LEU A 92 -6.58 14.24 24.66
CA LEU A 92 -5.81 14.49 25.88
C LEU A 92 -4.30 14.48 25.61
N ALA A 93 -3.80 13.52 24.83
CA ALA A 93 -2.39 13.44 24.45
C ALA A 93 -1.94 14.63 23.60
N THR A 94 -2.84 15.20 22.80
CA THR A 94 -2.55 16.39 21.97
C THR A 94 -2.52 17.67 22.81
N ILE A 95 -3.45 17.84 23.75
CA ILE A 95 -3.56 19.03 24.60
C ILE A 95 -2.46 19.06 25.67
N TYR A 96 -2.35 17.98 26.46
CA TYR A 96 -1.48 17.94 27.64
C TYR A 96 -0.06 17.43 27.33
N GLY A 97 0.17 16.82 26.17
CA GLY A 97 1.41 16.08 25.90
C GLY A 97 1.33 14.64 26.42
N ARG A 98 2.39 13.85 26.19
CA ARG A 98 2.37 12.41 26.47
C ARG A 98 2.70 12.17 27.93
N LYS A 99 3.74 12.86 28.43
CA LYS A 99 4.19 12.78 29.83
C LYS A 99 3.10 13.20 30.79
N ARG A 100 2.55 14.41 30.63
CA ARG A 100 1.55 14.96 31.57
C ARG A 100 0.25 14.14 31.55
N CYS A 101 -0.15 13.62 30.39
CA CYS A 101 -1.31 12.76 30.28
C CYS A 101 -1.15 11.47 31.11
N LEU A 102 0.03 10.84 31.08
CA LEU A 102 0.33 9.67 31.91
C LEU A 102 0.43 10.01 33.41
N VAL A 103 0.94 11.20 33.78
CA VAL A 103 0.92 11.68 35.19
C VAL A 103 -0.52 11.75 35.70
N LEU A 104 -1.41 12.44 34.97
CA LEU A 104 -2.82 12.58 35.34
C LEU A 104 -3.54 11.22 35.41
N ASN A 105 -3.16 10.30 34.52
CA ASN A 105 -3.75 8.97 34.46
C ASN A 105 -3.52 8.15 35.74
N ASN A 106 -2.33 8.28 36.35
CA ASN A 106 -1.99 7.56 37.59
C ASN A 106 -2.87 7.95 38.77
N VAL A 107 -3.47 9.15 38.77
CA VAL A 107 -4.43 9.56 39.81
C VAL A 107 -5.65 8.65 39.80
N ALA A 108 -6.17 8.28 38.62
CA ALA A 108 -7.28 7.35 38.49
C ALA A 108 -6.93 5.95 38.99
N ALA A 109 -5.70 5.48 38.73
CA ALA A 109 -5.20 4.20 39.24
C ALA A 109 -5.10 4.17 40.77
N ILE A 110 -4.57 5.22 41.38
CA ILE A 110 -4.43 5.32 42.85
C ILE A 110 -5.80 5.40 43.52
N CYS A 111 -6.73 6.20 42.98
CA CYS A 111 -8.10 6.28 43.48
C CYS A 111 -8.80 4.91 43.41
N GLY A 112 -8.65 4.19 42.29
CA GLY A 112 -9.15 2.82 42.15
C GLY A 112 -8.55 1.85 43.18
N ALA A 113 -7.25 1.98 43.47
CA ALA A 113 -6.55 1.13 44.44
C ALA A 113 -7.09 1.30 45.86
N VAL A 114 -7.30 2.55 46.27
CA VAL A 114 -7.86 2.89 47.58
C VAL A 114 -9.27 2.31 47.71
N LEU A 115 -10.13 2.51 46.70
CA LEU A 115 -11.50 1.96 46.71
C LEU A 115 -11.53 0.42 46.80
N MET A 116 -10.67 -0.27 46.06
CA MET A 116 -10.60 -1.73 46.14
C MET A 116 -10.06 -2.23 47.48
N GLY A 117 -9.06 -1.56 48.05
CA GLY A 117 -8.42 -1.98 49.29
C GLY A 117 -9.36 -1.92 50.49
N PHE A 118 -10.19 -0.87 50.54
CA PHE A 118 -11.17 -0.68 51.61
C PHE A 118 -12.52 -1.36 51.37
N SER A 119 -12.73 -2.00 50.21
CA SER A 119 -14.03 -2.61 49.84
C SER A 119 -14.53 -3.68 50.83
N LYS A 120 -13.63 -4.53 51.34
CA LYS A 120 -13.95 -5.56 52.35
C LYS A 120 -14.30 -4.93 53.70
N MET A 121 -13.57 -3.89 54.12
CA MET A 121 -13.80 -3.19 55.39
C MET A 121 -15.12 -2.43 55.39
N ALA A 122 -15.48 -1.81 54.26
CA ALA A 122 -16.74 -1.11 54.07
C ALA A 122 -17.93 -2.03 53.72
N ASN A 123 -17.69 -3.34 53.59
CA ASN A 123 -18.69 -4.33 53.15
C ASN A 123 -19.50 -3.87 51.92
N SER A 124 -18.78 -3.41 50.88
CA SER A 124 -19.37 -2.84 49.67
C SER A 124 -18.70 -3.39 48.42
N PHE A 125 -19.46 -4.15 47.64
CA PHE A 125 -19.03 -4.60 46.31
C PHE A 125 -19.15 -3.48 45.27
N GLU A 126 -19.91 -2.42 45.54
CA GLU A 126 -20.04 -1.24 44.68
C GLU A 126 -18.72 -0.48 44.56
N MET A 127 -17.94 -0.40 45.63
CA MET A 127 -16.58 0.16 45.59
C MET A 127 -15.68 -0.58 44.60
N ILE A 128 -15.85 -1.91 44.46
CA ILE A 128 -15.12 -2.72 43.48
C ILE A 128 -15.57 -2.34 42.06
N MET A 129 -16.86 -2.12 41.82
CA MET A 129 -17.37 -1.70 40.51
C MET A 129 -16.83 -0.33 40.09
N VAL A 130 -16.87 0.66 40.99
CA VAL A 130 -16.31 2.00 40.73
C VAL A 130 -14.80 1.94 40.50
N ALA A 131 -14.08 1.18 41.32
CA ALA A 131 -12.64 0.98 41.14
C ALA A 131 -12.31 0.33 39.80
N ARG A 132 -13.06 -0.70 39.37
CA ARG A 132 -12.88 -1.35 38.06
C ARG A 132 -13.11 -0.37 36.92
N PHE A 133 -14.11 0.50 37.03
CA PHE A 133 -14.35 1.55 36.05
C PHE A 133 -13.17 2.54 35.95
N LEU A 134 -12.66 3.02 37.10
CA LEU A 134 -11.47 3.91 37.14
C LEU A 134 -10.22 3.24 36.57
N TYR A 135 -9.98 1.97 36.89
CA TYR A 135 -8.90 1.21 36.28
C TYR A 135 -9.10 1.01 34.78
N GLY A 136 -10.34 0.91 34.32
CA GLY A 136 -10.69 0.91 32.91
C GLY A 136 -10.24 2.20 32.23
N ILE A 137 -10.57 3.36 32.82
CA ILE A 137 -10.11 4.68 32.35
C ILE A 137 -8.59 4.71 32.28
N ASN A 138 -7.94 4.29 33.38
CA ASN A 138 -6.49 4.26 33.45
C ASN A 138 -5.87 3.38 32.36
N ALA A 139 -6.36 2.16 32.19
CA ALA A 139 -5.84 1.23 31.21
C ALA A 139 -6.10 1.69 29.77
N GLY A 140 -7.22 2.34 29.49
CA GLY A 140 -7.55 2.84 28.16
C GLY A 140 -6.67 4.01 27.72
N VAL A 141 -6.42 4.98 28.62
CA VAL A 141 -5.44 6.05 28.36
C VAL A 141 -4.03 5.47 28.24
N SER A 142 -3.63 4.59 29.18
CA SER A 142 -2.30 3.99 29.20
C SER A 142 -2.00 3.22 27.91
N LEU A 143 -2.92 2.39 27.41
CA LEU A 143 -2.70 1.59 26.20
C LEU A 143 -2.41 2.46 24.97
N ALA A 144 -3.12 3.58 24.82
CA ALA A 144 -2.93 4.51 23.70
C ALA A 144 -1.68 5.39 23.88
N VAL A 145 -1.57 6.08 25.02
CA VAL A 145 -0.55 7.11 25.24
C VAL A 145 0.83 6.50 25.48
N HIS A 146 0.92 5.37 26.17
CA HIS A 146 2.19 4.64 26.33
C HIS A 146 2.78 4.29 24.96
N THR A 147 1.97 3.67 24.08
CA THR A 147 2.41 3.26 22.74
C THR A 147 2.88 4.45 21.92
N MET A 148 2.14 5.58 21.95
CA MET A 148 2.55 6.81 21.26
C MET A 148 3.87 7.36 21.81
N TYR A 149 4.01 7.42 23.14
CA TYR A 149 5.15 8.05 23.80
C TYR A 149 6.46 7.34 23.46
N VAL A 150 6.51 6.01 23.57
CA VAL A 150 7.74 5.26 23.34
C VAL A 150 8.10 5.22 21.85
N LEU A 151 7.11 5.12 20.94
CA LEU A 151 7.35 5.18 19.49
C LEU A 151 7.80 6.57 19.00
N GLU A 152 7.35 7.63 19.68
CA GLU A 152 7.79 9.00 19.39
C GLU A 152 9.19 9.30 19.92
N CYS A 153 9.59 8.70 21.04
CA CYS A 153 10.95 8.80 21.57
C CYS A 153 11.97 7.94 20.81
N ALA A 154 11.53 6.87 20.14
CA ALA A 154 12.43 5.96 19.44
C ALA A 154 12.88 6.48 18.05
N PRO A 155 14.17 6.27 17.70
CA PRO A 155 14.68 6.52 16.34
C PRO A 155 14.04 5.54 15.35
N LYS A 156 13.91 5.95 14.08
CA LYS A 156 13.19 5.17 13.03
C LYS A 156 13.63 3.70 12.96
N ARG A 157 14.94 3.46 13.04
CA ARG A 157 15.55 2.12 12.94
C ARG A 157 15.09 1.16 14.04
N LEU A 158 14.75 1.66 15.23
CA LEU A 158 14.40 0.82 16.39
C LEU A 158 12.90 0.79 16.71
N ARG A 159 12.05 1.51 15.95
CA ARG A 159 10.61 1.62 16.26
C ARG A 159 9.90 0.26 16.27
N GLY A 160 10.32 -0.68 15.43
CA GLY A 160 9.76 -2.03 15.39
C GLY A 160 9.99 -2.79 16.70
N MET A 161 11.26 -2.93 17.10
CA MET A 161 11.66 -3.54 18.38
C MET A 161 11.05 -2.84 19.60
N VAL A 162 11.10 -1.50 19.62
CA VAL A 162 10.51 -0.69 20.69
C VAL A 162 8.99 -0.88 20.77
N GLY A 163 8.31 -1.03 19.63
CA GLY A 163 6.87 -1.33 19.58
C GLY A 163 6.50 -2.67 20.22
N VAL A 164 7.36 -3.68 20.13
CA VAL A 164 7.14 -4.99 20.76
C VAL A 164 7.16 -4.91 22.29
N SER A 165 7.95 -3.97 22.86
CA SER A 165 8.03 -3.75 24.30
C SER A 165 6.66 -3.55 24.96
N VAL A 166 5.75 -2.86 24.25
CA VAL A 166 4.38 -2.60 24.69
C VAL A 166 3.64 -3.91 25.02
N GLY A 167 3.76 -4.90 24.13
CA GLY A 167 3.19 -6.24 24.30
C GLY A 167 3.86 -7.04 25.41
N CYS A 168 5.20 -6.95 25.55
CA CYS A 168 5.93 -7.61 26.63
C CYS A 168 5.46 -7.14 28.01
N PHE A 169 5.23 -5.83 28.18
CA PHE A 169 4.70 -5.29 29.45
C PHE A 169 3.26 -5.75 29.71
N VAL A 170 2.41 -5.90 28.69
CA VAL A 170 1.07 -6.52 28.86
C VAL A 170 1.19 -7.94 29.40
N SER A 171 2.02 -8.79 28.78
CA SER A 171 2.20 -10.18 29.20
C SER A 171 2.80 -10.26 30.62
N MET A 172 3.72 -9.35 30.96
CA MET A 172 4.28 -9.27 32.31
C MET A 172 3.24 -8.86 33.35
N GLY A 173 2.36 -7.91 33.03
CA GLY A 173 1.23 -7.54 33.88
C GLY A 173 0.35 -8.74 34.20
N LYS A 174 0.02 -9.54 33.18
CA LYS A 174 -0.79 -10.76 33.34
C LYS A 174 -0.10 -11.77 34.26
N LEU A 175 1.20 -12.00 34.05
CA LEU A 175 2.01 -12.88 34.90
C LEU A 175 2.00 -12.42 36.36
N PHE A 176 2.21 -11.13 36.62
CA PHE A 176 2.19 -10.60 37.98
C PHE A 176 0.82 -10.71 38.66
N GLY A 177 -0.28 -10.49 37.91
CA GLY A 177 -1.62 -10.72 38.44
C GLY A 177 -1.87 -12.18 38.85
N GLN A 178 -1.29 -13.14 38.12
CA GLN A 178 -1.38 -14.56 38.45
C GLN A 178 -0.43 -14.96 39.58
N LEU A 179 0.80 -14.43 39.59
CA LEU A 179 1.82 -14.66 40.61
C LEU A 179 1.36 -14.16 41.98
N LEU A 180 0.90 -12.92 42.07
CA LEU A 180 0.40 -12.37 43.33
C LEU A 180 -0.92 -13.04 43.76
N GLY A 181 -1.66 -13.60 42.81
CA GLY A 181 -2.92 -14.30 43.03
C GLY A 181 -2.79 -15.73 43.54
N ILE A 182 -1.58 -16.29 43.70
CA ILE A 182 -1.41 -17.62 44.32
C ILE A 182 -1.68 -17.56 45.83
N SER A 183 -2.04 -18.71 46.41
CA SER A 183 -2.40 -18.85 47.84
C SER A 183 -1.31 -18.37 48.78
N GLU A 184 -0.05 -18.55 48.41
CA GLU A 184 1.13 -18.32 49.24
C GLU A 184 1.48 -16.83 49.35
N VAL A 185 0.91 -15.99 48.48
CA VAL A 185 1.21 -14.54 48.41
C VAL A 185 0.01 -13.73 48.91
N PHE A 186 -0.94 -13.40 48.02
CA PHE A 186 -2.14 -12.62 48.37
C PHE A 186 -3.46 -13.30 47.96
N GLY A 187 -3.45 -14.52 47.41
CA GLY A 187 -4.62 -15.28 46.95
C GLY A 187 -5.48 -15.92 48.06
N THR A 188 -5.45 -15.37 49.27
CA THR A 188 -6.21 -15.84 50.44
C THR A 188 -7.48 -15.02 50.67
N ASP A 189 -8.42 -15.54 51.48
CA ASP A 189 -9.68 -14.85 51.81
C ASP A 189 -9.43 -13.51 52.54
N GLU A 190 -8.34 -13.41 53.31
CA GLU A 190 -7.99 -12.18 54.03
C GLU A 190 -7.28 -11.15 53.15
N LYS A 191 -6.36 -11.59 52.28
CA LYS A 191 -5.43 -10.70 51.57
C LYS A 191 -5.86 -10.32 50.15
N TRP A 192 -6.97 -10.84 49.63
CA TRP A 192 -7.42 -10.49 48.28
C TRP A 192 -7.70 -8.98 48.04
N PRO A 193 -8.12 -8.14 49.03
CA PRO A 193 -8.23 -6.71 48.79
C PRO A 193 -6.87 -6.07 48.52
N VAL A 194 -5.83 -6.51 49.22
CA VAL A 194 -4.44 -6.07 49.04
C VAL A 194 -3.92 -6.46 47.64
N LEU A 195 -4.26 -7.68 47.18
CA LEU A 195 -3.98 -8.12 45.81
C LEU A 195 -4.55 -7.15 44.77
N LEU A 196 -5.81 -6.74 44.93
CA LEU A 196 -6.48 -5.84 43.99
C LEU A 196 -5.94 -4.41 44.04
N SER A 197 -5.45 -3.96 45.20
CA SER A 197 -4.84 -2.62 45.38
C SER A 197 -3.40 -2.51 44.92
N PHE A 198 -2.73 -3.61 44.54
CA PHE A 198 -1.32 -3.61 44.15
C PHE A 198 -0.99 -2.65 43.00
N SER A 199 -1.91 -2.46 42.05
CA SER A 199 -1.69 -1.52 40.94
C SER A 199 -1.62 -0.05 41.38
N GLY A 200 -2.09 0.30 42.59
CA GLY A 200 -1.87 1.61 43.20
C GLY A 200 -0.40 1.88 43.51
N LEU A 201 0.35 0.87 43.97
CA LEU A 201 1.79 0.97 44.20
C LEU A 201 2.54 1.22 42.88
N ILE A 202 2.12 0.52 41.82
CA ILE A 202 2.69 0.70 40.48
C ILE A 202 2.36 2.09 39.91
N GLY A 203 1.14 2.59 40.13
CA GLY A 203 0.75 3.95 39.78
C GLY A 203 1.54 5.01 40.54
N LEU A 204 1.81 4.80 41.84
CA LEU A 204 2.64 5.67 42.66
C LEU A 204 4.09 5.69 42.18
N LEU A 205 4.66 4.53 41.86
CA LEU A 205 6.02 4.42 41.31
C LEU A 205 6.14 5.20 40.00
N GLN A 206 5.16 5.09 39.10
CA GLN A 206 5.15 5.87 37.86
C GLN A 206 4.93 7.36 38.13
N LEU A 207 4.04 7.74 39.07
CA LEU A 207 3.78 9.13 39.44
C LEU A 207 5.04 9.85 39.92
N VAL A 208 5.89 9.17 40.70
CA VAL A 208 7.15 9.71 41.22
C VAL A 208 8.25 9.71 40.15
N SER A 209 8.36 8.67 39.33
CA SER A 209 9.47 8.52 38.38
C SER A 209 9.28 9.25 37.05
N LEU A 210 8.04 9.37 36.56
CA LEU A 210 7.72 9.95 35.26
C LEU A 210 8.06 11.46 35.12
N PRO A 211 7.94 12.32 36.16
CA PRO A 211 8.35 13.72 36.09
C PRO A 211 9.80 13.95 35.67
N PHE A 212 10.71 13.01 36.00
CA PHE A 212 12.13 13.09 35.66
C PHE A 212 12.45 12.78 34.19
N LEU A 213 11.49 12.27 33.41
CA LEU A 213 11.69 11.98 31.99
C LEU A 213 11.39 13.22 31.12
N PRO A 214 12.04 13.32 29.93
CA PRO A 214 11.72 14.35 28.95
C PRO A 214 10.29 14.21 28.42
N GLU A 215 9.77 15.22 27.74
CA GLU A 215 8.53 15.07 26.95
C GLU A 215 8.89 14.55 25.55
N SER A 216 7.92 13.98 24.82
CA SER A 216 8.15 13.45 23.46
C SER A 216 8.78 14.51 22.53
N PRO A 217 9.96 14.25 21.91
CA PRO A 217 10.60 15.20 21.00
C PRO A 217 9.72 15.56 19.80
N ARG A 218 9.02 14.57 19.23
CA ARG A 218 8.09 14.79 18.10
C ARG A 218 6.87 15.61 18.50
N TYR A 219 6.36 15.43 19.71
CA TYR A 219 5.28 16.29 20.21
C TYR A 219 5.73 17.75 20.33
N LEU A 220 6.92 17.98 20.90
CA LEU A 220 7.47 19.31 21.10
C LEU A 220 7.68 20.05 19.77
N LEU A 221 8.20 19.37 18.74
CA LEU A 221 8.41 20.00 17.44
C LEU A 221 7.13 20.08 16.59
N LEU A 222 6.38 18.98 16.46
CA LEU A 222 5.27 18.90 15.50
C LEU A 222 3.99 19.58 15.99
N VAL A 223 3.73 19.57 17.31
CA VAL A 223 2.48 20.12 17.88
C VAL A 223 2.72 21.45 18.58
N ARG A 224 3.81 21.56 19.35
CA ARG A 224 4.14 22.79 20.09
C ARG A 224 5.02 23.77 19.30
N SER A 225 5.62 23.33 18.19
CA SER A 225 6.60 24.11 17.41
C SER A 225 7.77 24.65 18.24
N ASP A 226 8.13 23.96 19.33
CA ASP A 226 9.21 24.34 20.24
C ASP A 226 10.48 23.55 19.90
N ARG A 227 11.33 24.17 19.07
CA ARG A 227 12.58 23.58 18.60
C ARG A 227 13.61 23.39 19.73
N LEU A 228 13.74 24.37 20.62
CA LEU A 228 14.74 24.33 21.70
C LEU A 228 14.43 23.22 22.69
N ALA A 229 13.15 23.07 23.08
CA ALA A 229 12.73 21.97 23.94
C ALA A 229 12.87 20.61 23.24
N CYS A 230 12.59 20.53 21.93
CA CYS A 230 12.79 19.31 21.14
C CYS A 230 14.26 18.88 21.13
N GLU A 231 15.18 19.79 20.80
CA GLU A 231 16.63 19.51 20.79
C GLU A 231 17.13 19.09 22.18
N LYS A 232 16.64 19.73 23.26
CA LYS A 232 16.98 19.36 24.63
C LYS A 232 16.50 17.94 24.97
N ALA A 233 15.25 17.60 24.65
CA ALA A 233 14.70 16.27 24.88
C ALA A 233 15.44 15.20 24.07
N LEU A 234 15.77 15.50 22.81
CA LEU A 234 16.46 14.57 21.92
C LEU A 234 17.92 14.35 22.34
N ARG A 235 18.64 15.39 22.77
CA ARG A 235 19.98 15.27 23.37
C ARG A 235 19.99 14.38 24.60
N GLN A 236 18.97 14.49 25.45
CA GLN A 236 18.83 13.64 26.63
C GLN A 236 18.58 12.18 26.24
N ILE A 237 17.73 11.92 25.22
CA ILE A 237 17.37 10.57 24.80
C ILE A 237 18.50 9.89 24.03
N LEU A 238 19.15 10.55 23.08
CA LEU A 238 20.19 9.97 22.22
C LEU A 238 21.58 9.92 22.89
N GLY A 239 21.84 10.76 23.90
CA GLY A 239 23.16 10.88 24.53
C GLY A 239 24.21 11.56 23.63
N ALA A 240 25.49 11.48 24.02
CA ALA A 240 26.60 12.21 23.38
C ALA A 240 27.08 11.65 22.02
N ARG A 241 26.61 10.46 21.61
CA ARG A 241 27.08 9.74 20.41
C ARG A 241 26.07 9.70 19.26
N GLY A 242 24.87 10.22 19.44
CA GLY A 242 23.84 10.21 18.40
C GLY A 242 23.91 11.45 17.49
N ASP A 243 23.70 11.26 16.19
CA ASP A 243 23.63 12.34 15.19
C ASP A 243 22.36 13.18 15.38
N LEU A 244 22.43 14.11 16.33
CA LEU A 244 21.33 15.03 16.67
C LEU A 244 20.87 15.83 15.45
N ALA A 245 21.81 16.26 14.61
CA ALA A 245 21.52 17.08 13.43
C ALA A 245 20.62 16.35 12.43
N VAL A 246 20.91 15.08 12.14
CA VAL A 246 20.16 14.25 11.20
C VAL A 246 18.73 14.03 11.67
N GLU A 247 18.54 13.62 12.94
CA GLU A 247 17.19 13.37 13.47
C GLU A 247 16.36 14.66 13.59
N VAL A 248 16.98 15.81 13.95
CA VAL A 248 16.28 17.10 13.98
C VAL A 248 15.90 17.57 12.57
N GLU A 249 16.80 17.45 11.60
CA GLU A 249 16.54 17.82 10.20
C GLU A 249 15.43 16.96 9.60
N GLU A 250 15.46 15.64 9.82
CA GLU A 250 14.38 14.76 9.38
C GLU A 250 13.02 15.13 9.99
N MET A 251 12.99 15.43 11.30
CA MET A 251 11.76 15.86 11.96
C MET A 251 11.30 17.25 11.50
N GLN A 252 12.22 18.12 11.05
CA GLN A 252 11.90 19.40 10.44
C GLN A 252 11.34 19.24 9.03
N VAL A 253 11.87 18.33 8.22
CA VAL A 253 11.29 17.97 6.91
C VAL A 253 9.87 17.42 7.12
N GLU A 254 9.66 16.57 8.13
CA GLU A 254 8.33 16.09 8.51
C GLU A 254 7.42 17.24 8.97
N HIS A 255 7.93 18.17 9.78
CA HIS A 255 7.19 19.36 10.22
C HIS A 255 6.79 20.26 9.04
N ALA A 256 7.71 20.51 8.11
CA ALA A 256 7.47 21.32 6.91
C ALA A 256 6.43 20.67 5.99
N ALA A 257 6.50 19.34 5.81
CA ALA A 257 5.52 18.58 5.05
C ALA A 257 4.12 18.55 5.69
N LEU A 258 4.04 18.74 7.01
CA LEU A 258 2.77 18.78 7.77
C LEU A 258 2.26 20.21 7.99
N LYS A 259 3.04 21.24 7.68
CA LYS A 259 2.66 22.65 7.85
C LYS A 259 1.51 22.98 6.90
N GLY A 260 0.32 23.24 7.45
CA GLY A 260 -0.92 23.47 6.68
C GLY A 260 -1.81 22.22 6.50
N VAL A 261 -1.36 21.04 6.90
CA VAL A 261 -2.16 19.80 6.85
C VAL A 261 -2.95 19.64 8.15
N LYS A 262 -4.29 19.66 8.07
CA LYS A 262 -5.14 19.43 9.25
C LYS A 262 -5.02 17.98 9.75
N ASN A 263 -4.96 17.82 11.08
CA ASN A 263 -5.10 16.51 11.71
C ASN A 263 -6.53 16.01 11.50
N HIS A 264 -6.65 14.78 11.01
CA HIS A 264 -7.95 14.25 10.65
C HIS A 264 -8.62 13.54 11.83
N GLY A 265 -9.94 13.67 11.91
CA GLY A 265 -10.76 12.99 12.90
C GLY A 265 -10.97 11.50 12.59
N VAL A 266 -11.51 10.75 13.56
CA VAL A 266 -11.91 9.34 13.34
C VAL A 266 -12.99 9.22 12.27
N LEU A 267 -13.95 10.16 12.21
CA LEU A 267 -15.00 10.14 11.20
C LEU A 267 -14.44 10.35 9.78
N GLU A 268 -13.50 11.28 9.63
CA GLU A 268 -12.81 11.54 8.36
C GLU A 268 -11.95 10.34 7.95
N LEU A 269 -11.30 9.68 8.91
CA LEU A 269 -10.57 8.43 8.67
C LEU A 269 -11.48 7.34 8.10
N LEU A 270 -12.68 7.17 8.67
CA LEU A 270 -13.66 6.18 8.21
C LEU A 270 -14.21 6.48 6.81
N LEU A 271 -14.39 7.77 6.48
CA LEU A 271 -14.92 8.22 5.20
C LEU A 271 -13.85 8.28 4.09
N SER A 272 -12.58 8.44 4.47
CA SER A 272 -11.46 8.60 3.53
C SER A 272 -11.30 7.38 2.61
N ARG A 273 -11.24 7.63 1.30
CA ARG A 273 -11.06 6.57 0.30
C ARG A 273 -9.61 6.14 0.12
N THR A 274 -8.66 7.00 0.46
CA THR A 274 -7.21 6.76 0.27
C THR A 274 -6.65 5.78 1.29
N THR A 275 -7.23 5.75 2.49
CA THR A 275 -6.77 4.91 3.62
C THR A 275 -7.60 3.64 3.82
N ARG A 276 -8.51 3.29 2.90
CA ARG A 276 -9.48 2.18 3.09
C ARG A 276 -8.83 0.84 3.37
N TRP A 277 -7.72 0.53 2.70
CA TRP A 277 -7.03 -0.74 2.89
C TRP A 277 -6.25 -0.77 4.21
N GLN A 278 -5.65 0.36 4.60
CA GLN A 278 -5.04 0.55 5.91
C GLN A 278 -6.08 0.40 7.03
N LEU A 279 -7.22 1.08 6.88
CA LEU A 279 -8.37 1.03 7.79
C LEU A 279 -8.92 -0.39 7.91
N LEU A 280 -9.19 -1.06 6.78
CA LEU A 280 -9.68 -2.44 6.78
C LEU A 280 -8.69 -3.38 7.48
N THR A 281 -7.38 -3.18 7.30
CA THR A 281 -6.36 -3.99 7.98
C THR A 281 -6.43 -3.81 9.49
N VAL A 282 -6.52 -2.57 9.99
CA VAL A 282 -6.65 -2.31 11.44
C VAL A 282 -7.97 -2.86 11.97
N VAL A 283 -9.09 -2.63 11.28
CA VAL A 283 -10.40 -3.15 11.71
C VAL A 283 -10.39 -4.67 11.80
N VAL A 284 -9.92 -5.36 10.76
CA VAL A 284 -9.86 -6.83 10.73
C VAL A 284 -8.93 -7.33 11.85
N THR A 285 -7.71 -6.81 11.94
CA THR A 285 -6.71 -7.30 12.92
C THR A 285 -7.18 -7.10 14.36
N PHE A 286 -7.76 -5.94 14.71
CA PHE A 286 -8.22 -5.69 16.07
C PHE A 286 -9.51 -6.46 16.41
N MET A 287 -10.42 -6.66 15.46
CA MET A 287 -11.60 -7.50 15.67
C MET A 287 -11.22 -8.98 15.85
N THR A 288 -10.34 -9.50 15.01
CA THR A 288 -9.90 -10.91 15.11
C THR A 288 -9.02 -11.15 16.33
N LEU A 289 -8.24 -10.16 16.78
CA LEU A 289 -7.51 -10.24 18.06
C LEU A 289 -8.46 -10.46 19.26
N GLN A 290 -9.64 -9.84 19.25
CA GLN A 290 -10.61 -10.00 20.33
C GLN A 290 -11.41 -11.32 20.19
N LEU A 291 -11.73 -11.70 18.96
CA LEU A 291 -12.56 -12.87 18.65
C LEU A 291 -11.77 -14.17 18.48
N CYS A 292 -10.45 -14.17 18.73
CA CYS A 292 -9.65 -15.40 18.67
C CYS A 292 -9.83 -16.30 19.90
N GLY A 293 -10.48 -15.82 20.97
CA GLY A 293 -10.80 -16.58 22.19
C GLY A 293 -9.83 -16.41 23.36
N ILE A 294 -8.71 -15.70 23.17
CA ILE A 294 -7.65 -15.59 24.17
C ILE A 294 -8.11 -14.87 25.45
N ASN A 295 -8.90 -13.80 25.32
CA ASN A 295 -9.37 -13.04 26.47
C ASN A 295 -10.38 -13.85 27.30
N ALA A 296 -11.12 -14.77 26.68
CA ALA A 296 -11.97 -15.71 27.41
C ALA A 296 -11.14 -16.68 28.25
N VAL A 297 -10.02 -17.19 27.70
CA VAL A 297 -9.08 -18.05 28.42
C VAL A 297 -8.46 -17.31 29.62
N TYR A 298 -8.10 -16.04 29.49
CA TYR A 298 -7.54 -15.26 30.61
C TYR A 298 -8.60 -14.89 31.65
N LEU A 299 -9.73 -14.31 31.24
CA LEU A 299 -10.78 -13.84 32.16
C LEU A 299 -11.47 -14.98 32.91
N TYR A 300 -11.52 -16.18 32.33
CA TYR A 300 -12.20 -17.36 32.88
C TYR A 300 -11.27 -18.57 33.04
N SER A 301 -9.96 -18.33 33.23
CA SER A 301 -8.92 -19.37 33.30
C SER A 301 -9.22 -20.51 34.29
N SER A 302 -9.72 -20.17 35.48
CA SER A 302 -10.09 -21.15 36.50
C SER A 302 -11.21 -22.09 36.04
N ASP A 303 -12.19 -21.57 35.29
CA ASP A 303 -13.31 -22.35 34.77
C ASP A 303 -12.86 -23.22 33.58
N VAL A 304 -12.01 -22.67 32.70
CA VAL A 304 -11.44 -23.40 31.55
C VAL A 304 -10.59 -24.58 32.01
N PHE A 305 -9.71 -24.41 33.00
CA PHE A 305 -8.89 -25.51 33.50
C PHE A 305 -9.65 -26.52 34.35
N ARG A 306 -10.67 -26.06 35.08
CA ARG A 306 -11.58 -26.98 35.78
C ARG A 306 -12.35 -27.84 34.78
N ALA A 307 -12.79 -27.25 33.67
CA ALA A 307 -13.43 -28.00 32.57
C ALA A 307 -12.47 -29.00 31.91
N ALA A 308 -11.18 -28.67 31.80
CA ALA A 308 -10.12 -29.58 31.34
C ALA A 308 -9.80 -30.73 32.32
N GLY A 309 -10.38 -30.71 33.53
CA GLY A 309 -10.24 -31.78 34.52
C GLY A 309 -9.07 -31.61 35.49
N ILE A 310 -8.52 -30.41 35.62
CA ILE A 310 -7.46 -30.11 36.59
C ILE A 310 -8.04 -29.95 38.01
N PRO A 311 -7.45 -30.59 39.05
CA PRO A 311 -7.88 -30.44 40.43
C PRO A 311 -7.88 -28.99 40.90
N GLY A 312 -8.84 -28.63 41.76
CA GLY A 312 -9.05 -27.25 42.21
C GLY A 312 -7.82 -26.56 42.83
N HIS A 313 -6.98 -27.32 43.55
CA HIS A 313 -5.76 -26.79 44.17
C HIS A 313 -4.65 -26.46 43.14
N ASN A 314 -4.66 -27.11 41.98
CA ASN A 314 -3.64 -26.90 40.93
C ASN A 314 -3.99 -25.76 39.96
N LEU A 315 -5.25 -25.29 39.93
CA LEU A 315 -5.73 -24.29 38.97
C LEU A 315 -4.88 -23.00 38.98
N ARG A 316 -4.44 -22.55 40.15
CA ARG A 316 -3.65 -21.32 40.32
C ARG A 316 -2.24 -21.45 39.75
N TYR A 317 -1.58 -22.60 39.93
CA TYR A 317 -0.23 -22.84 39.40
C TYR A 317 -0.24 -23.04 37.88
N VAL A 318 -1.26 -23.71 37.33
CA VAL A 318 -1.41 -23.84 35.88
C VAL A 318 -1.68 -22.47 35.23
N ALA A 319 -2.47 -21.62 35.90
CA ALA A 319 -2.66 -20.22 35.46
C ALA A 319 -1.35 -19.43 35.48
N LEU A 320 -0.52 -19.57 36.52
CA LEU A 320 0.83 -18.98 36.56
C LEU A 320 1.70 -19.45 35.39
N GLY A 321 1.65 -20.75 35.06
CA GLY A 321 2.37 -21.32 33.91
C GLY A 321 1.96 -20.68 32.58
N MET A 322 0.67 -20.36 32.38
CA MET A 322 0.21 -19.63 31.20
C MET A 322 0.88 -18.25 31.08
N GLY A 323 0.94 -17.50 32.18
CA GLY A 323 1.58 -16.19 32.22
C GLY A 323 3.08 -16.26 31.91
N LEU A 324 3.76 -17.28 32.44
CA LEU A 324 5.18 -17.52 32.15
C LEU A 324 5.38 -17.81 30.66
N CYS A 325 4.57 -18.71 30.10
CA CYS A 325 4.61 -19.05 28.67
C CYS A 325 4.44 -17.80 27.80
N GLU A 326 3.47 -16.94 28.10
CA GLU A 326 3.22 -15.71 27.35
C GLU A 326 4.40 -14.73 27.42
N VAL A 327 5.01 -14.55 28.60
CA VAL A 327 6.16 -13.65 28.76
C VAL A 327 7.38 -14.17 27.98
N PHE A 328 7.70 -15.45 28.09
CA PHE A 328 8.83 -16.04 27.35
C PHE A 328 8.63 -15.93 25.84
N THR A 329 7.43 -16.23 25.35
CA THR A 329 7.14 -16.20 23.91
C THR A 329 7.05 -14.78 23.35
N SER A 330 6.53 -13.83 24.13
CA SER A 330 6.54 -12.40 23.78
C SER A 330 7.96 -11.86 23.63
N ILE A 331 8.88 -12.22 24.54
CA ILE A 331 10.30 -11.86 24.46
C ILE A 331 10.96 -12.49 23.24
N ALA A 332 10.73 -13.78 22.98
CA ALA A 332 11.28 -14.48 21.82
C ALA A 332 10.80 -13.87 20.49
N CYS A 333 9.53 -13.46 20.41
CA CYS A 333 8.98 -12.81 19.21
C CYS A 333 9.73 -11.51 18.85
N GLY A 334 10.13 -10.72 19.85
CA GLY A 334 10.91 -9.49 19.62
C GLY A 334 12.20 -9.71 18.83
N MET A 335 12.82 -10.89 18.92
CA MET A 335 14.03 -11.25 18.17
C MET A 335 13.72 -11.78 16.75
N VAL A 336 12.52 -12.31 16.53
CA VAL A 336 12.11 -12.98 15.29
C VAL A 336 11.34 -12.04 14.35
N ILE A 337 10.67 -11.02 14.90
CA ILE A 337 9.78 -10.12 14.15
C ILE A 337 10.46 -9.42 12.98
N GLU A 338 11.74 -9.05 13.14
CA GLU A 338 12.52 -8.39 12.09
C GLU A 338 12.97 -9.34 10.98
N ARG A 339 13.12 -10.64 11.28
CA ARG A 339 13.57 -11.67 10.32
C ARG A 339 12.43 -12.25 9.49
N THR A 340 11.29 -12.55 10.12
CA THR A 340 10.19 -13.31 9.49
C THR A 340 9.14 -12.40 8.86
N GLY A 341 9.10 -11.13 9.26
CA GLY A 341 8.09 -10.18 8.79
C GLY A 341 6.73 -10.37 9.46
N LYS A 342 6.06 -9.25 9.73
CA LYS A 342 4.82 -9.18 10.53
C LYS A 342 3.62 -9.93 9.93
N ARG A 343 3.46 -9.91 8.60
CA ARG A 343 2.35 -10.61 7.91
C ARG A 343 2.44 -12.12 8.10
N GLN A 344 3.63 -12.67 7.93
CA GLN A 344 3.85 -14.11 8.04
C GLN A 344 3.61 -14.60 9.47
N LEU A 345 4.03 -13.82 10.46
CA LEU A 345 3.74 -14.09 11.86
C LEU A 345 2.24 -14.06 12.19
N LEU A 346 1.46 -13.16 11.59
CA LEU A 346 -0.01 -13.17 11.74
C LEU A 346 -0.64 -14.42 11.12
N ILE A 347 -0.25 -14.81 9.90
CA ILE A 347 -0.80 -16.00 9.23
C ILE A 347 -0.47 -17.27 10.01
N GLN A 348 0.82 -17.46 10.33
CA GLN A 348 1.28 -18.63 11.07
C GLN A 348 0.68 -18.68 12.49
N GLY A 349 0.57 -17.54 13.16
CA GLY A 349 -0.06 -17.43 14.47
C GLY A 349 -1.53 -17.85 14.45
N TYR A 350 -2.35 -17.26 13.56
CA TYR A 350 -3.77 -17.60 13.48
C TYR A 350 -4.01 -19.05 13.01
N LEU A 351 -3.18 -19.57 12.09
CA LEU A 351 -3.28 -20.97 11.66
C LEU A 351 -2.92 -21.94 12.80
N GLY A 352 -1.86 -21.67 13.54
CA GLY A 352 -1.47 -22.46 14.71
C GLY A 352 -2.54 -22.43 15.82
N MET A 353 -3.14 -21.26 16.06
CA MET A 353 -4.28 -21.11 16.97
C MET A 353 -5.51 -21.89 16.52
N ALA A 354 -5.84 -21.89 15.22
CA ALA A 354 -6.97 -22.66 14.69
C ALA A 354 -6.73 -24.16 14.85
N THR A 355 -5.55 -24.66 14.48
CA THR A 355 -5.21 -26.08 14.61
C THR A 355 -5.26 -26.55 16.07
N THR A 356 -4.70 -25.77 16.99
CA THR A 356 -4.73 -26.10 18.42
C THR A 356 -6.14 -26.11 19.01
N LEU A 357 -7.00 -25.14 18.66
CA LEU A 357 -8.40 -25.12 19.10
C LEU A 357 -9.21 -26.31 18.57
N ALA A 358 -8.95 -26.74 17.33
CA ALA A 358 -9.61 -27.93 16.77
C ALA A 358 -9.24 -29.19 17.56
N ILE A 359 -7.94 -29.39 17.84
CA ILE A 359 -7.45 -30.54 18.60
C ILE A 359 -7.97 -30.49 20.05
N LEU A 360 -7.98 -29.31 20.68
CA LEU A 360 -8.51 -29.12 22.03
C LEU A 360 -9.99 -29.49 22.12
N THR A 361 -10.80 -29.07 21.13
CA THR A 361 -12.24 -29.40 21.08
C THR A 361 -12.46 -30.92 21.00
N VAL A 362 -11.68 -31.61 20.17
CA VAL A 362 -11.73 -33.08 20.05
C VAL A 362 -11.31 -33.75 21.35
N THR A 363 -10.25 -33.27 21.98
CA THR A 363 -9.72 -33.82 23.24
C THR A 363 -10.74 -33.69 24.37
N LEU A 364 -11.37 -32.51 24.52
CA LEU A 364 -12.43 -32.28 25.50
C LEU A 364 -13.68 -33.14 25.22
N TYR A 365 -14.06 -33.30 23.95
CA TYR A 365 -15.17 -34.18 23.55
C TYR A 365 -14.93 -35.63 23.98
N LEU A 366 -13.71 -36.15 23.76
CA LEU A 366 -13.33 -37.50 24.16
C LEU A 366 -13.32 -37.65 25.69
N GLN A 367 -12.77 -36.68 26.44
CA GLN A 367 -12.78 -36.69 27.90
C GLN A 367 -14.20 -36.75 28.48
N VAL A 368 -15.12 -35.93 27.99
CA VAL A 368 -16.52 -35.92 28.46
C VAL A 368 -17.24 -37.22 28.10
N SER A 369 -16.97 -37.77 26.91
CA SER A 369 -17.56 -39.03 26.46
C SER A 369 -17.13 -40.22 27.32
N THR A 370 -15.89 -40.21 27.84
CA THR A 370 -15.36 -41.25 28.75
C THR A 370 -15.82 -41.11 30.21
N ARG A 371 -16.26 -39.92 30.65
CA ARG A 371 -16.64 -39.66 32.06
C ARG A 371 -18.09 -39.97 32.41
N ARG A 372 -18.93 -40.47 31.50
CA ARG A 372 -20.31 -40.87 31.82
C ARG A 372 -20.31 -42.23 32.55
N PRO A 373 -20.67 -42.29 33.85
CA PRO A 373 -20.78 -43.57 34.53
C PRO A 373 -21.99 -44.37 34.02
N ARG A 374 -21.86 -45.70 34.06
CA ARG A 374 -22.96 -46.66 33.94
C ARG A 374 -24.08 -46.26 34.90
N ARG A 375 -25.31 -46.25 34.40
CA ARG A 375 -26.55 -46.09 35.18
C ARG A 375 -26.54 -46.98 36.43
N THR A 376 -26.73 -46.38 37.59
CA THR A 376 -27.41 -46.99 38.74
C THR A 376 -28.91 -47.19 38.42
N PRO A 377 -29.61 -48.13 39.09
CA PRO A 377 -30.96 -48.54 38.69
C PRO A 377 -32.02 -47.47 38.96
N ALA A 378 -33.14 -47.64 38.26
CA ALA A 378 -34.24 -46.69 38.10
C ALA A 378 -34.73 -45.98 39.37
N GLY A 379 -34.88 -44.65 39.27
CA GLY A 379 -35.59 -43.83 40.24
C GLY A 379 -35.49 -42.35 39.90
N GLN A 380 -36.57 -41.81 39.32
CA GLN A 380 -36.96 -40.38 39.25
C GLN A 380 -35.87 -39.35 38.93
N TYR A 381 -35.78 -38.88 37.68
CA TYR A 381 -35.53 -37.47 37.35
C TYR A 381 -35.89 -37.20 35.87
N THR A 382 -36.53 -36.06 35.61
CA THR A 382 -37.02 -35.58 34.31
C THR A 382 -35.92 -35.47 33.25
N PRO A 383 -36.19 -35.82 31.97
CA PRO A 383 -35.18 -35.74 30.93
C PRO A 383 -34.94 -34.29 30.51
N SER A 384 -33.78 -33.71 30.88
CA SER A 384 -33.24 -32.54 30.19
C SER A 384 -33.00 -32.92 28.72
N SER A 385 -33.65 -32.19 27.83
CA SER A 385 -33.92 -32.56 26.44
C SER A 385 -32.69 -32.92 25.56
N PRO A 386 -32.86 -33.75 24.52
CA PRO A 386 -31.81 -34.07 23.53
C PRO A 386 -31.57 -32.95 22.49
N HIS A 387 -32.06 -31.72 22.72
CA HIS A 387 -32.11 -30.69 21.69
C HIS A 387 -30.73 -30.08 21.33
N SER A 388 -29.72 -30.17 22.18
CA SER A 388 -28.38 -29.61 21.92
C SER A 388 -27.66 -30.26 20.71
N CYS A 389 -27.67 -31.60 20.59
CA CYS A 389 -26.95 -32.28 19.50
C CYS A 389 -27.59 -32.11 18.10
N ARG A 390 -28.93 -31.98 18.03
CA ARG A 390 -29.63 -31.73 16.76
C ARG A 390 -29.44 -30.29 16.28
N SER A 391 -29.31 -29.34 17.21
CA SER A 391 -29.04 -27.92 16.93
C SER A 391 -27.66 -27.71 16.32
N VAL A 392 -26.63 -28.40 16.82
CA VAL A 392 -25.25 -28.30 16.30
C VAL A 392 -25.13 -28.87 14.89
N HIS A 393 -25.80 -29.99 14.59
CA HIS A 393 -25.86 -30.53 13.23
C HIS A 393 -26.57 -29.57 12.26
N ALA A 394 -27.63 -28.89 12.71
CA ALA A 394 -28.34 -27.90 11.91
C ALA A 394 -27.51 -26.63 11.67
N VAL A 395 -26.74 -26.17 12.66
CA VAL A 395 -25.85 -25.00 12.54
C VAL A 395 -24.65 -25.30 11.64
N LEU A 396 -24.00 -26.46 11.78
CA LEU A 396 -22.93 -26.89 10.87
C LEU A 396 -23.46 -27.10 9.44
N ALA A 397 -24.65 -27.70 9.27
CA ALA A 397 -25.28 -27.86 7.97
C ALA A 397 -25.70 -26.52 7.33
N ALA A 398 -26.16 -25.55 8.13
CA ALA A 398 -26.51 -24.21 7.66
C ALA A 398 -25.26 -23.41 7.25
N LEU A 399 -24.18 -23.46 8.04
CA LEU A 399 -22.92 -22.78 7.75
C LEU A 399 -22.21 -23.35 6.51
N LEU A 400 -22.26 -24.68 6.31
CA LEU A 400 -21.71 -25.32 5.10
C LEU A 400 -22.56 -25.05 3.85
N GLN A 401 -23.86 -24.79 3.97
CA GLN A 401 -24.73 -24.46 2.83
C GLN A 401 -24.56 -23.03 2.31
N VAL A 402 -24.02 -22.08 3.10
CA VAL A 402 -23.79 -20.70 2.67
C VAL A 402 -22.69 -20.61 1.60
N SER A 403 -21.73 -21.54 1.58
CA SER A 403 -20.66 -21.55 0.58
C SER A 403 -21.07 -22.15 -0.77
N THR A 404 -22.19 -22.89 -0.84
CA THR A 404 -22.57 -23.65 -2.04
C THR A 404 -24.08 -23.74 -2.21
N ARG A 405 -24.77 -22.71 -2.74
CA ARG A 405 -26.01 -22.92 -3.50
C ARG A 405 -26.51 -21.69 -4.27
N ARG A 406 -26.74 -21.89 -5.58
CA ARG A 406 -27.74 -21.15 -6.37
C ARG A 406 -29.15 -21.58 -5.91
N PRO A 407 -30.15 -20.70 -5.88
CA PRO A 407 -31.48 -21.03 -5.38
C PRO A 407 -32.30 -21.78 -6.43
N ARG A 408 -32.92 -22.89 -6.03
CA ARG A 408 -34.00 -23.57 -6.75
C ARG A 408 -35.34 -23.02 -6.24
N ARG A 409 -36.23 -22.63 -7.17
CA ARG A 409 -37.66 -22.40 -6.91
C ARG A 409 -38.32 -23.73 -6.56
N THR A 410 -39.15 -23.73 -5.52
CA THR A 410 -40.22 -24.73 -5.31
C THR A 410 -41.53 -23.97 -5.07
N PRO A 411 -42.67 -24.50 -5.54
CA PRO A 411 -43.94 -23.80 -5.52
C PRO A 411 -44.62 -23.85 -4.14
N ALA A 412 -45.54 -22.91 -3.95
CA ALA A 412 -46.36 -22.75 -2.77
C ALA A 412 -47.16 -24.02 -2.45
N GLY A 413 -47.08 -24.46 -1.19
CA GLY A 413 -48.01 -25.39 -0.56
C GLY A 413 -48.33 -24.84 0.82
N GLN A 414 -49.61 -24.60 1.06
CA GLN A 414 -50.19 -24.10 2.32
C GLN A 414 -49.87 -25.04 3.47
N TYR A 415 -49.32 -24.53 4.58
CA TYR A 415 -49.57 -25.04 5.93
C TYR A 415 -49.45 -23.88 6.93
N THR A 416 -50.47 -23.78 7.79
CA THR A 416 -50.69 -22.78 8.84
C THR A 416 -49.69 -22.89 10.01
N PRO A 417 -49.38 -21.80 10.75
CA PRO A 417 -48.44 -21.86 11.86
C PRO A 417 -49.14 -21.98 13.22
N SER A 418 -48.64 -22.88 14.08
CA SER A 418 -48.81 -22.82 15.54
C SER A 418 -47.44 -22.68 16.20
N SER A 419 -47.37 -21.79 17.20
CA SER A 419 -46.18 -21.24 17.89
C SER A 419 -45.75 -22.14 19.09
N PRO A 420 -44.70 -21.86 19.94
CA PRO A 420 -44.17 -20.54 20.29
C PRO A 420 -42.65 -20.29 20.27
N HIS A 421 -42.41 -18.99 20.20
CA HIS A 421 -41.25 -18.14 20.33
C HIS A 421 -40.25 -18.47 21.47
N SER A 422 -39.00 -18.78 21.10
CA SER A 422 -37.81 -18.47 21.93
C SER A 422 -36.49 -18.57 21.13
N CYS A 423 -36.42 -19.42 20.09
CA CYS A 423 -35.20 -19.63 19.29
C CYS A 423 -34.99 -18.67 18.11
N ARG A 424 -35.93 -17.76 17.83
CA ARG A 424 -35.85 -16.87 16.64
C ARG A 424 -34.91 -15.67 16.83
N SER A 425 -34.62 -15.27 18.07
CA SER A 425 -33.75 -14.11 18.36
C SER A 425 -32.28 -14.39 18.06
N VAL A 426 -31.75 -15.55 18.47
CA VAL A 426 -30.33 -15.91 18.24
C VAL A 426 -30.02 -16.17 16.77
N HIS A 427 -30.94 -16.83 16.05
CA HIS A 427 -30.80 -17.02 14.59
C HIS A 427 -30.88 -15.69 13.83
N ALA A 428 -31.73 -14.76 14.26
CA ALA A 428 -31.83 -13.43 13.65
C ALA A 428 -30.57 -12.58 13.89
N VAL A 429 -29.97 -12.65 15.09
CA VAL A 429 -28.74 -11.94 15.43
C VAL A 429 -27.53 -12.52 14.68
N LEU A 430 -27.39 -13.84 14.57
CA LEU A 430 -26.33 -14.48 13.77
C LEU A 430 -26.50 -14.20 12.27
N ALA A 431 -27.73 -14.23 11.76
CA ALA A 431 -28.02 -13.91 10.36
C ALA A 431 -27.76 -12.42 10.04
N ALA A 432 -28.08 -11.51 10.97
CA ALA A 432 -27.82 -10.08 10.82
C ALA A 432 -26.31 -9.75 10.83
N LEU A 433 -25.53 -10.42 11.69
CA LEU A 433 -24.06 -10.25 11.74
C LEU A 433 -23.35 -10.80 10.48
N LEU A 434 -23.89 -11.85 9.85
CA LEU A 434 -23.33 -12.45 8.63
C LEU A 434 -23.78 -11.77 7.32
N GLN A 435 -24.91 -11.04 7.31
CA GLN A 435 -25.44 -10.38 6.10
C GLN A 435 -24.76 -9.05 5.72
N VAL A 436 -23.92 -8.47 6.57
CA VAL A 436 -23.23 -7.19 6.28
C VAL A 436 -22.19 -7.32 5.15
N SER A 437 -21.75 -8.53 4.80
CA SER A 437 -20.67 -8.75 3.82
C SER A 437 -21.11 -9.08 2.38
N THR A 438 -22.41 -9.21 2.08
CA THR A 438 -22.84 -9.64 0.73
C THR A 438 -24.08 -8.90 0.23
N ARG A 439 -23.90 -7.67 -0.28
CA ARG A 439 -24.85 -7.06 -1.23
C ARG A 439 -24.20 -6.96 -2.61
N ARG A 440 -24.70 -7.73 -3.58
CA ARG A 440 -24.59 -7.43 -5.02
C ARG A 440 -26.00 -7.27 -5.61
N PRO A 441 -26.19 -6.37 -6.60
CA PRO A 441 -27.49 -6.04 -7.18
C PRO A 441 -28.01 -7.09 -8.19
N ARG A 442 -29.27 -6.89 -8.58
CA ARG A 442 -30.28 -7.75 -9.24
C ARG A 442 -29.84 -8.61 -10.47
N ARG A 443 -30.55 -9.73 -10.62
CA ARG A 443 -30.48 -10.78 -11.68
C ARG A 443 -31.39 -10.51 -12.89
N THR A 444 -31.09 -11.17 -14.03
CA THR A 444 -31.91 -12.18 -14.78
C THR A 444 -31.11 -12.72 -16.02
N PRO A 445 -31.45 -13.86 -16.68
CA PRO A 445 -31.47 -15.23 -16.14
C PRO A 445 -30.84 -16.34 -17.06
N ALA A 446 -30.48 -17.46 -16.40
CA ALA A 446 -30.43 -18.89 -16.82
C ALA A 446 -30.02 -19.36 -18.24
N GLY A 447 -28.98 -20.19 -18.27
CA GLY A 447 -28.69 -21.22 -19.28
C GLY A 447 -27.88 -22.36 -18.63
N GLN A 448 -28.24 -23.61 -18.94
CA GLN A 448 -27.84 -24.86 -18.27
C GLN A 448 -26.46 -25.36 -18.71
N TYR A 449 -25.73 -26.03 -17.81
CA TYR A 449 -24.58 -26.89 -18.12
C TYR A 449 -24.78 -28.26 -17.44
N THR A 450 -24.44 -29.32 -18.17
CA THR A 450 -24.16 -30.68 -17.67
C THR A 450 -22.65 -30.87 -17.50
N PRO A 451 -22.19 -31.85 -16.67
CA PRO A 451 -20.96 -31.71 -15.90
C PRO A 451 -19.81 -32.61 -16.38
N SER A 452 -18.56 -32.12 -16.29
CA SER A 452 -17.36 -32.97 -16.27
C SER A 452 -16.30 -32.47 -15.27
N SER A 453 -15.88 -33.45 -14.45
CA SER A 453 -14.89 -33.58 -13.35
C SER A 453 -13.91 -32.46 -12.95
N PRO A 454 -13.74 -32.23 -11.63
CA PRO A 454 -12.55 -31.62 -11.03
C PRO A 454 -11.68 -32.65 -10.26
N HIS A 455 -10.37 -32.65 -10.54
CA HIS A 455 -9.33 -33.18 -9.64
C HIS A 455 -8.40 -32.03 -9.24
N SER A 456 -8.27 -31.80 -7.92
CA SER A 456 -7.27 -30.94 -7.21
C SER A 456 -7.90 -30.00 -6.16
N CYS A 457 -8.75 -30.55 -5.29
CA CYS A 457 -9.15 -29.93 -4.02
C CYS A 457 -9.45 -30.98 -2.95
N ARG A 458 -8.78 -32.15 -3.06
CA ARG A 458 -9.07 -33.32 -2.23
C ARG A 458 -8.27 -33.37 -0.93
N SER A 459 -7.21 -32.61 -0.69
CA SER A 459 -6.44 -32.75 0.55
C SER A 459 -7.18 -32.20 1.78
N VAL A 460 -7.76 -31.00 1.72
CA VAL A 460 -8.49 -30.40 2.86
C VAL A 460 -9.90 -30.97 3.02
N HIS A 461 -10.58 -31.27 1.90
CA HIS A 461 -11.89 -31.93 1.92
C HIS A 461 -11.81 -33.42 2.29
N ALA A 462 -10.71 -34.14 1.97
CA ALA A 462 -10.57 -35.53 2.39
C ALA A 462 -10.32 -35.66 3.90
N VAL A 463 -9.62 -34.70 4.53
CA VAL A 463 -9.46 -34.71 5.99
C VAL A 463 -10.81 -34.42 6.69
N LEU A 464 -11.60 -33.47 6.18
CA LEU A 464 -12.96 -33.23 6.70
C LEU A 464 -13.94 -34.38 6.39
N ALA A 465 -13.84 -35.02 5.22
CA ALA A 465 -14.69 -36.14 4.82
C ALA A 465 -14.31 -37.45 5.52
N ALA A 466 -13.02 -37.68 5.81
CA ALA A 466 -12.56 -38.83 6.59
C ALA A 466 -13.02 -38.74 8.05
N LEU A 467 -13.02 -37.54 8.63
CA LEU A 467 -13.57 -37.30 9.97
C LEU A 467 -15.11 -37.47 10.04
N LEU A 468 -15.82 -37.32 8.92
CA LEU A 468 -17.28 -37.45 8.84
C LEU A 468 -17.76 -38.84 8.34
N GLN A 469 -16.94 -39.60 7.61
CA GLN A 469 -17.34 -40.92 7.05
C GLN A 469 -17.44 -42.05 8.09
N VAL A 470 -16.94 -41.86 9.31
CA VAL A 470 -17.05 -42.88 10.37
C VAL A 470 -18.49 -43.03 10.90
N SER A 471 -19.39 -42.05 10.67
CA SER A 471 -20.73 -42.06 11.28
C SER A 471 -21.90 -42.40 10.36
N THR A 472 -21.72 -42.61 9.04
CA THR A 472 -22.86 -42.80 8.13
C THR A 472 -22.59 -43.84 7.03
N ARG A 473 -22.62 -45.13 7.38
CA ARG A 473 -22.90 -46.20 6.40
C ARG A 473 -24.24 -46.84 6.72
N ARG A 474 -25.24 -46.58 5.87
CA ARG A 474 -26.49 -47.38 5.81
C ARG A 474 -26.22 -48.63 4.94
N PRO A 475 -26.70 -49.83 5.31
CA PRO A 475 -26.51 -51.03 4.50
C PRO A 475 -27.39 -51.00 3.24
N ARG A 476 -26.84 -51.56 2.14
CA ARG A 476 -27.55 -51.83 0.87
C ARG A 476 -28.66 -52.87 1.08
N ARG A 477 -29.84 -52.61 0.51
CA ARG A 477 -30.96 -53.57 0.40
C ARG A 477 -30.70 -54.56 -0.75
N THR A 478 -30.68 -55.84 -0.45
CA THR A 478 -31.06 -56.95 -1.35
C THR A 478 -32.57 -57.21 -1.24
N PRO A 479 -33.22 -57.86 -2.22
CA PRO A 479 -34.68 -57.91 -2.30
C PRO A 479 -35.29 -59.05 -1.47
N ALA A 480 -36.48 -58.73 -0.93
CA ALA A 480 -37.61 -59.52 -0.44
C ALA A 480 -37.42 -61.00 -0.01
N GLY A 481 -37.76 -61.27 1.26
CA GLY A 481 -38.08 -62.61 1.75
C GLY A 481 -38.17 -62.71 3.29
N GLN A 482 -39.33 -62.38 3.85
CA GLN A 482 -40.00 -62.82 5.10
C GLN A 482 -39.24 -63.06 6.45
N TYR A 483 -39.91 -62.62 7.54
CA TYR A 483 -39.80 -62.94 8.98
C TYR A 483 -38.98 -62.04 9.97
N THR A 484 -39.74 -61.23 10.74
CA THR A 484 -39.71 -60.90 12.21
C THR A 484 -38.43 -60.48 12.98
N PRO A 485 -38.57 -59.76 14.14
CA PRO A 485 -37.73 -58.59 14.48
C PRO A 485 -36.57 -58.87 15.46
N SER A 486 -35.44 -58.17 15.29
CA SER A 486 -34.43 -58.02 16.35
C SER A 486 -33.78 -56.63 16.35
N SER A 487 -33.50 -56.18 17.57
CA SER A 487 -33.30 -54.79 18.05
C SER A 487 -32.05 -54.01 17.57
N PRO A 488 -32.04 -52.66 17.68
CA PRO A 488 -30.93 -51.78 17.29
C PRO A 488 -29.91 -51.57 18.43
N HIS A 489 -29.34 -52.65 18.99
CA HIS A 489 -28.38 -52.55 20.10
C HIS A 489 -26.89 -52.55 19.68
N SER A 490 -26.54 -52.86 18.43
CA SER A 490 -25.12 -53.08 18.05
C SER A 490 -24.25 -51.81 17.89
N CYS A 491 -24.79 -50.69 17.38
CA CYS A 491 -23.98 -49.47 17.14
C CYS A 491 -23.67 -48.64 18.40
N ARG A 492 -24.44 -48.80 19.49
CA ARG A 492 -24.15 -48.15 20.78
C ARG A 492 -23.03 -48.89 21.55
N SER A 493 -22.89 -50.20 21.32
CA SER A 493 -21.88 -51.05 21.95
C SER A 493 -20.46 -50.70 21.48
N VAL A 494 -20.26 -50.45 20.18
CA VAL A 494 -18.92 -50.16 19.65
C VAL A 494 -18.38 -48.81 20.14
N HIS A 495 -19.22 -47.77 20.22
CA HIS A 495 -18.82 -46.48 20.81
C HIS A 495 -18.56 -46.60 22.32
N ALA A 496 -19.35 -47.39 23.04
CA ALA A 496 -19.17 -47.61 24.47
C ALA A 496 -17.93 -48.48 24.77
N VAL A 497 -17.62 -49.46 23.94
CA VAL A 497 -16.44 -50.35 24.08
C VAL A 497 -15.16 -49.62 23.69
N LEU A 498 -15.18 -48.80 22.63
CA LEU A 498 -14.02 -47.95 22.28
C LEU A 498 -13.79 -46.86 23.35
N ALA A 499 -14.85 -46.25 23.87
CA ALA A 499 -14.77 -45.31 24.99
C ALA A 499 -14.27 -45.98 26.28
N ALA A 500 -14.69 -47.22 26.58
CA ALA A 500 -14.24 -47.98 27.74
C ALA A 500 -12.79 -48.48 27.63
N LEU A 501 -12.34 -48.86 26.42
CA LEU A 501 -10.94 -49.21 26.13
C LEU A 501 -10.01 -47.98 26.23
N LEU A 502 -10.49 -46.80 25.82
CA LEU A 502 -9.79 -45.53 26.03
C LEU A 502 -9.75 -45.13 27.51
N GLN A 503 -10.82 -45.39 28.29
CA GLN A 503 -10.93 -44.99 29.69
C GLN A 503 -9.85 -45.61 30.61
N VAL A 504 -9.29 -46.77 30.26
CA VAL A 504 -8.19 -47.42 30.99
C VAL A 504 -6.81 -46.82 30.63
N TYR A 505 -6.68 -46.17 29.47
CA TYR A 505 -5.40 -45.60 28.94
C TYR A 505 -5.28 -44.07 29.08
N VAL A 506 -6.22 -43.38 29.74
CA VAL A 506 -6.48 -41.92 29.58
C VAL A 506 -6.30 -41.08 30.86
N SER A 507 -5.56 -41.55 31.87
CA SER A 507 -5.24 -40.72 33.05
C SER A 507 -4.47 -39.43 32.71
N TRP A 508 -3.76 -39.39 31.57
CA TRP A 508 -2.94 -38.26 31.13
C TRP A 508 -3.67 -37.20 30.28
N MET A 509 -4.91 -37.44 29.83
CA MET A 509 -5.61 -36.52 28.91
C MET A 509 -5.82 -35.08 29.42
N PRO A 510 -6.08 -34.83 30.71
CA PRO A 510 -6.13 -33.46 31.26
C PRO A 510 -4.82 -32.70 31.02
N TYR A 511 -3.67 -33.36 31.16
CA TYR A 511 -2.36 -32.76 30.91
C TYR A 511 -2.17 -32.41 29.43
N CYS A 512 -2.64 -33.25 28.50
CA CYS A 512 -2.60 -32.90 27.08
C CYS A 512 -3.50 -31.72 26.72
N SER A 513 -4.65 -31.55 27.38
CA SER A 513 -5.49 -30.36 27.22
C SER A 513 -4.77 -29.10 27.71
N VAL A 514 -4.05 -29.19 28.83
CA VAL A 514 -3.21 -28.09 29.33
C VAL A 514 -2.08 -27.77 28.34
N VAL A 515 -1.35 -28.76 27.84
CA VAL A 515 -0.28 -28.54 26.84
C VAL A 515 -0.83 -27.84 25.58
N LEU A 516 -2.00 -28.25 25.08
CA LEU A 516 -2.64 -27.60 23.93
C LEU A 516 -3.01 -26.14 24.20
N ILE A 517 -3.45 -25.81 25.42
CA ILE A 517 -3.71 -24.42 25.83
C ILE A 517 -2.40 -23.60 25.82
N PHE A 518 -1.29 -24.18 26.27
CA PHE A 518 0.02 -23.52 26.24
C PHE A 518 0.52 -23.30 24.80
N ILE A 519 0.34 -24.28 23.91
CA ILE A 519 0.68 -24.13 22.49
C ILE A 519 -0.21 -23.06 21.83
N TYR A 520 -1.50 -23.01 22.19
CA TYR A 520 -2.41 -21.95 21.73
C TYR A 520 -1.92 -20.55 22.16
N ILE A 521 -1.49 -20.40 23.42
CA ILE A 521 -0.90 -19.15 23.94
C ILE A 521 0.41 -18.81 23.23
N PHE A 522 1.24 -19.81 22.92
CA PHE A 522 2.48 -19.62 22.16
C PHE A 522 2.20 -18.98 20.79
N PHE A 523 1.27 -19.56 20.01
CA PHE A 523 0.94 -19.03 18.69
C PHE A 523 0.29 -17.65 18.75
N PHE A 524 -0.54 -17.39 19.77
CA PHE A 524 -1.10 -16.07 20.01
C PHE A 524 -0.02 -15.01 20.28
N SER A 525 0.94 -15.34 21.14
CA SER A 525 1.98 -14.42 21.60
C SER A 525 2.98 -14.09 20.51
N VAL A 526 3.39 -15.09 19.71
CA VAL A 526 4.32 -14.92 18.60
C VAL A 526 3.68 -14.20 17.41
N GLY A 527 2.38 -14.39 17.16
CA GLY A 527 1.69 -13.79 16.02
C GLY A 527 0.86 -12.54 16.41
N PRO A 528 -0.47 -12.69 16.63
CA PRO A 528 -1.38 -11.57 16.84
C PRO A 528 -0.97 -10.57 17.92
N ALA A 529 -0.52 -11.04 19.09
CA ALA A 529 -0.24 -10.16 20.23
C ALA A 529 0.91 -9.18 19.95
N ALA A 530 2.02 -9.67 19.36
CA ALA A 530 3.21 -8.87 19.09
C ALA A 530 3.01 -7.89 17.94
N VAL A 531 2.25 -8.27 16.90
CA VAL A 531 2.12 -7.47 15.68
C VAL A 531 1.05 -6.39 15.78
N THR A 532 -0.04 -6.62 16.53
CA THR A 532 -1.24 -5.77 16.45
C THR A 532 -1.06 -4.39 17.08
N ALA A 533 -0.30 -4.28 18.17
CA ALA A 533 -0.09 -3.01 18.89
C ALA A 533 0.68 -1.94 18.09
N PRO A 534 1.83 -2.24 17.43
CA PRO A 534 2.57 -1.23 16.65
C PRO A 534 1.91 -0.90 15.30
N LEU A 535 1.01 -1.75 14.81
CA LEU A 535 0.44 -1.69 13.45
C LEU A 535 -0.18 -0.32 13.07
N PRO A 536 -1.00 0.35 13.91
CA PRO A 536 -1.57 1.64 13.56
C PRO A 536 -0.51 2.74 13.42
N GLY A 537 0.58 2.67 14.19
CA GLY A 537 1.66 3.66 14.18
C GLY A 537 2.57 3.57 12.95
N GLU A 538 2.58 2.42 12.28
CA GLU A 538 3.43 2.15 11.12
C GLU A 538 2.67 2.31 9.79
N ILE A 539 1.39 1.94 9.76
CA ILE A 539 0.60 1.94 8.53
C ILE A 539 0.01 3.34 8.23
N PHE A 540 -0.28 4.13 9.25
CA PHE A 540 -0.90 5.44 9.09
C PHE A 540 0.10 6.59 9.11
N THR A 541 -0.12 7.54 8.22
CA THR A 541 0.60 8.83 8.20
C THR A 541 0.30 9.63 9.46
N GLN A 542 1.21 10.55 9.80
CA GLN A 542 1.14 11.33 11.04
C GLN A 542 -0.20 12.08 11.21
N SER A 543 -0.81 12.55 10.12
CA SER A 543 -2.11 13.25 10.14
C SER A 543 -3.31 12.37 10.48
N PHE A 544 -3.24 11.05 10.25
CA PHE A 544 -4.29 10.08 10.61
C PHE A 544 -3.91 9.22 11.83
N LYS A 545 -2.68 9.30 12.31
CA LYS A 545 -2.12 8.39 13.33
C LYS A 545 -2.93 8.42 14.63
N THR A 546 -3.25 9.60 15.16
CA THR A 546 -4.04 9.75 16.40
C THR A 546 -5.45 9.17 16.23
N ALA A 547 -6.09 9.38 15.08
CA ALA A 547 -7.41 8.81 14.77
C ALA A 547 -7.36 7.28 14.63
N ALA A 548 -6.32 6.74 14.00
CA ALA A 548 -6.13 5.30 13.85
C ALA A 548 -5.94 4.60 15.20
N PHE A 549 -5.11 5.16 16.11
CA PHE A 549 -4.95 4.63 17.47
C PHE A 549 -6.25 4.71 18.28
N THR A 550 -7.01 5.80 18.15
CA THR A 550 -8.31 5.96 18.81
C THR A 550 -9.29 4.87 18.36
N LEU A 551 -9.39 4.64 17.04
CA LEU A 551 -10.24 3.59 16.47
C LEU A 551 -9.79 2.19 16.92
N ALA A 552 -8.48 1.90 16.83
CA ALA A 552 -7.90 0.62 17.23
C ALA A 552 -8.19 0.30 18.71
N CYS A 553 -7.98 1.27 19.61
CA CYS A 553 -8.29 1.11 21.03
C CYS A 553 -9.80 0.94 21.27
N THR A 554 -10.64 1.70 20.55
CA THR A 554 -12.10 1.55 20.63
C THR A 554 -12.53 0.12 20.28
N LEU A 555 -12.00 -0.44 19.18
CA LEU A 555 -12.27 -1.81 18.77
C LEU A 555 -11.78 -2.83 19.79
N ASN A 556 -10.61 -2.61 20.38
CA ASN A 556 -10.05 -3.46 21.43
C ASN A 556 -10.99 -3.51 22.66
N TRP A 557 -11.40 -2.36 23.19
CA TRP A 557 -12.24 -2.28 24.38
C TRP A 557 -13.68 -2.74 24.13
N ALA A 558 -14.24 -2.42 22.97
CA ALA A 558 -15.56 -2.91 22.57
C ALA A 558 -15.57 -4.44 22.43
N GLY A 559 -14.53 -5.02 21.81
CA GLY A 559 -14.39 -6.47 21.71
C GLY A 559 -14.19 -7.15 23.07
N LEU A 560 -13.39 -6.56 23.96
CA LEU A 560 -13.19 -7.08 25.31
C LEU A 560 -14.49 -7.06 26.13
N PHE A 561 -15.29 -5.98 26.02
CA PHE A 561 -16.61 -5.90 26.63
C PHE A 561 -17.56 -6.99 26.09
N LEU A 562 -17.61 -7.16 24.77
CA LEU A 562 -18.45 -8.17 24.12
C LEU A 562 -18.10 -9.58 24.59
N VAL A 563 -16.82 -9.95 24.58
CA VAL A 563 -16.36 -11.27 25.05
C VAL A 563 -16.66 -11.44 26.55
N GLY A 564 -16.40 -10.42 27.37
CA GLY A 564 -16.66 -10.45 28.81
C GLY A 564 -18.11 -10.76 29.17
N MET A 565 -19.06 -10.13 28.47
CA MET A 565 -20.51 -10.30 28.70
C MET A 565 -21.07 -11.59 28.08
N VAL A 566 -20.65 -11.93 26.86
CA VAL A 566 -21.30 -12.98 26.07
C VAL A 566 -20.71 -14.37 26.33
N PHE A 567 -19.43 -14.46 26.71
CA PHE A 567 -18.76 -15.75 26.86
C PHE A 567 -19.41 -16.70 27.88
N PRO A 568 -19.81 -16.27 29.10
CA PRO A 568 -20.50 -17.16 30.05
C PRO A 568 -21.78 -17.78 29.47
N ILE A 569 -22.57 -16.98 28.74
CA ILE A 569 -23.82 -17.42 28.09
C ILE A 569 -23.52 -18.46 27.00
N ILE A 570 -22.47 -18.22 26.20
CA ILE A 570 -22.01 -19.17 25.17
C ILE A 570 -21.62 -20.50 25.82
N VAL A 571 -20.84 -20.47 26.91
CA VAL A 571 -20.38 -21.68 27.61
C VAL A 571 -21.56 -22.46 28.19
N GLU A 572 -22.55 -21.79 28.78
CA GLU A 572 -23.73 -22.44 29.36
C GLU A 572 -24.54 -23.22 28.31
N HIS A 573 -24.70 -22.66 27.11
CA HIS A 573 -25.51 -23.30 26.05
C HIS A 573 -24.73 -24.28 25.17
N LEU A 574 -23.46 -24.01 24.88
CA LEU A 574 -22.65 -24.78 23.91
C LEU A 574 -21.62 -25.70 24.58
N GLY A 575 -21.38 -25.57 25.88
CA GLY A 575 -20.36 -26.34 26.60
C GLY A 575 -18.98 -26.22 25.94
N TYR A 576 -18.27 -27.34 25.80
CA TYR A 576 -16.94 -27.37 25.17
C TYR A 576 -16.93 -27.07 23.66
N PHE A 577 -18.10 -27.01 23.00
CA PHE A 577 -18.17 -26.59 21.59
C PHE A 577 -18.03 -25.08 21.40
N CYS A 578 -17.98 -24.27 22.48
CA CYS A 578 -17.73 -22.83 22.39
C CYS A 578 -16.44 -22.48 21.64
N PHE A 579 -15.40 -23.32 21.74
CA PHE A 579 -14.11 -23.13 21.07
C PHE A 579 -14.20 -23.21 19.53
N LEU A 580 -15.23 -23.85 18.97
CA LEU A 580 -15.45 -23.87 17.51
C LEU A 580 -15.77 -22.48 16.95
N ILE A 581 -16.41 -21.61 17.73
CA ILE A 581 -16.69 -20.23 17.30
C ILE A 581 -15.36 -19.50 17.08
N PHE A 582 -14.44 -19.62 18.04
CA PHE A 582 -13.10 -19.02 17.94
C PHE A 582 -12.26 -19.66 16.84
N PHE A 583 -12.37 -20.97 16.63
CA PHE A 583 -11.74 -21.66 15.51
C PHE A 583 -12.12 -21.04 14.16
N ILE A 584 -13.41 -20.77 13.93
CA ILE A 584 -13.90 -20.15 12.69
C ILE A 584 -13.29 -18.76 12.50
N PHE A 585 -13.24 -17.94 13.55
CA PHE A 585 -12.62 -16.61 13.48
C PHE A 585 -11.11 -16.67 13.22
N CYS A 586 -10.38 -17.59 13.87
CA CYS A 586 -8.95 -17.79 13.63
C CYS A 586 -8.69 -18.25 12.19
N LEU A 587 -9.45 -19.23 11.69
CA LEU A 587 -9.30 -19.74 10.33
C LEU A 587 -9.66 -18.69 9.28
N GLY A 588 -10.77 -17.96 9.49
CA GLY A 588 -11.18 -16.86 8.63
C GLY A 588 -10.18 -15.70 8.63
N SER A 589 -9.52 -15.43 9.76
CA SER A 589 -8.45 -14.43 9.86
C SER A 589 -7.20 -14.88 9.10
N ALA A 590 -6.73 -16.11 9.32
CA ALA A 590 -5.61 -16.69 8.57
C ALA A 590 -5.90 -16.67 7.07
N GLU A 591 -7.12 -17.03 6.67
CA GLU A 591 -7.58 -16.98 5.28
C GLU A 591 -7.70 -15.54 4.77
N ALA A 592 -8.14 -14.55 5.55
CA ALA A 592 -8.19 -13.15 5.10
C ALA A 592 -6.79 -12.56 4.88
N HIS A 593 -5.83 -12.92 5.74
CA HIS A 593 -4.42 -12.54 5.60
C HIS A 593 -3.72 -13.34 4.48
N ALA A 594 -4.18 -14.56 4.17
CA ALA A 594 -3.68 -15.41 3.08
C ALA A 594 -4.35 -15.14 1.72
N LYS A 595 -5.66 -14.89 1.63
CA LYS A 595 -6.42 -14.57 0.39
C LYS A 595 -6.11 -13.18 -0.17
N ARG A 596 -5.44 -12.33 0.60
CA ARG A 596 -4.69 -11.22 0.01
C ARG A 596 -3.67 -11.70 -1.03
N ASP A 597 -3.21 -12.94 -0.95
CA ASP A 597 -2.57 -13.64 -2.08
C ASP A 597 -3.61 -14.08 -3.11
N VAL A 598 -4.67 -14.84 -2.83
CA VAL A 598 -5.55 -15.41 -3.90
C VAL A 598 -6.30 -14.40 -4.78
N LEU A 599 -6.73 -13.23 -4.27
CA LEU A 599 -7.26 -12.15 -5.11
C LEU A 599 -6.16 -11.34 -5.84
N GLY A 600 -4.90 -11.53 -5.45
CA GLY A 600 -3.69 -11.10 -6.19
C GLY A 600 -2.99 -12.21 -7.01
N CYS A 601 -3.26 -13.49 -6.76
CA CYS A 601 -2.56 -14.68 -7.27
C CYS A 601 -3.30 -15.33 -8.44
N ALA A 602 -4.58 -15.00 -8.68
CA ALA A 602 -5.27 -15.43 -9.89
C ALA A 602 -4.73 -14.76 -11.18
N GLN A 603 -3.67 -13.96 -11.10
CA GLN A 603 -3.03 -13.26 -12.22
C GLN A 603 -1.59 -13.72 -12.53
N HIS A 604 -1.05 -14.75 -11.85
CA HIS A 604 0.40 -14.94 -11.75
C HIS A 604 1.03 -16.21 -12.35
N ALA A 605 0.35 -16.95 -13.22
CA ALA A 605 0.91 -18.16 -13.81
C ALA A 605 1.12 -18.08 -15.34
N THR A 606 1.69 -17.01 -15.89
CA THR A 606 2.15 -16.95 -17.30
C THR A 606 3.07 -15.74 -17.52
N MET A 607 4.38 -15.82 -17.23
CA MET A 607 5.30 -14.76 -17.72
C MET A 607 6.71 -15.23 -18.10
N ASP A 608 7.26 -16.28 -17.47
CA ASP A 608 8.62 -16.73 -17.80
C ASP A 608 8.69 -17.74 -18.97
N GLY A 609 7.55 -18.18 -19.51
CA GLY A 609 7.46 -18.89 -20.80
C GLY A 609 6.80 -18.06 -21.91
N PHE A 610 6.24 -16.90 -21.57
CA PHE A 610 5.37 -16.13 -22.45
C PHE A 610 6.06 -14.95 -23.14
N LEU A 611 7.36 -14.74 -22.96
CA LEU A 611 8.12 -13.78 -23.79
C LEU A 611 8.45 -14.34 -25.18
N GLN A 612 8.25 -15.64 -25.41
CA GLN A 612 8.35 -16.25 -26.73
C GLN A 612 6.97 -16.41 -27.40
N GLU A 613 5.88 -16.54 -26.61
CA GLU A 613 4.51 -16.58 -27.13
C GLU A 613 3.80 -15.23 -27.17
N ALA A 614 4.19 -14.19 -26.41
CA ALA A 614 3.61 -12.85 -26.56
C ALA A 614 4.07 -12.14 -27.85
N GLY A 615 5.18 -12.59 -28.44
CA GLY A 615 5.57 -12.26 -29.81
C GLY A 615 4.77 -13.00 -30.88
N ALA A 616 4.06 -14.08 -30.52
CA ALA A 616 3.33 -14.94 -31.46
C ALA A 616 1.79 -14.91 -31.29
N MET A 617 1.27 -14.61 -30.09
CA MET A 617 -0.18 -14.59 -29.79
C MET A 617 -0.83 -13.20 -29.92
N ASP A 618 -0.05 -12.13 -30.06
CA ASP A 618 -0.59 -10.79 -30.39
C ASP A 618 -0.45 -10.45 -31.90
N VAL A 619 0.16 -11.36 -32.67
CA VAL A 619 0.13 -11.36 -34.15
C VAL A 619 -1.23 -11.84 -34.69
N GLN A 620 -2.07 -12.44 -33.83
CA GLN A 620 -3.40 -12.93 -34.21
C GLN A 620 -4.56 -11.96 -33.93
N ALA A 621 -4.32 -10.81 -33.29
CA ALA A 621 -5.29 -9.73 -33.19
C ALA A 621 -4.97 -8.67 -34.24
N GLY A 622 -5.48 -8.85 -35.47
CA GLY A 622 -5.28 -7.93 -36.60
C GLY A 622 -5.74 -6.49 -36.33
N LYS A 623 -4.90 -5.70 -35.66
CA LYS A 623 -5.03 -4.25 -35.49
C LYS A 623 -3.67 -3.56 -35.53
N GLY A 624 -3.30 -3.12 -36.73
CA GLY A 624 -2.52 -1.90 -36.97
C GLY A 624 -1.00 -1.99 -36.88
N ASP A 625 -0.36 -1.12 -37.66
CA ASP A 625 1.06 -0.78 -37.66
C ASP A 625 1.60 -0.48 -36.24
N ILE A 626 2.80 -0.96 -35.89
CA ILE A 626 3.44 -0.75 -34.59
C ILE A 626 3.64 0.75 -34.28
N HIS A 627 3.80 1.58 -35.31
CA HIS A 627 3.92 3.03 -35.19
C HIS A 627 2.64 3.71 -34.67
N HIS A 628 1.53 2.99 -34.67
CA HIS A 628 0.20 3.45 -34.32
C HIS A 628 -0.28 2.90 -32.97
N ARG A 629 0.53 2.08 -32.28
CA ARG A 629 0.17 1.44 -31.01
C ARG A 629 0.30 2.41 -29.82
N VAL A 630 -0.55 2.20 -28.80
CA VAL A 630 -0.38 2.80 -27.46
C VAL A 630 0.29 1.76 -26.57
N PHE A 631 1.44 2.10 -26.01
CA PHE A 631 2.19 1.25 -25.09
C PHE A 631 1.78 1.53 -23.65
N ILE A 632 1.87 0.50 -22.80
CA ILE A 632 1.19 0.47 -21.50
C ILE A 632 2.21 0.09 -20.42
N ASN A 633 2.47 1.01 -19.49
CA ASN A 633 3.29 0.73 -18.30
C ASN A 633 2.41 0.38 -17.09
N LYS A 634 1.23 1.00 -17.00
CA LYS A 634 0.25 0.75 -15.94
C LYS A 634 -1.15 0.67 -16.51
N SER A 635 -1.97 -0.20 -15.93
CA SER A 635 -3.34 -0.39 -16.41
C SER A 635 -4.18 0.89 -16.27
N VAL A 636 -4.85 1.28 -17.36
CA VAL A 636 -5.74 2.44 -17.44
C VAL A 636 -7.05 2.03 -18.08
N ASN A 637 -8.15 2.28 -17.37
CA ASN A 637 -9.50 2.09 -17.91
C ASN A 637 -10.00 3.43 -18.46
N LEU A 638 -10.12 3.56 -19.78
CA LEU A 638 -10.62 4.78 -20.42
C LEU A 638 -12.06 5.10 -20.01
N GLY A 639 -12.87 4.10 -19.67
CA GLY A 639 -14.24 4.31 -19.18
C GLY A 639 -14.34 5.03 -17.83
N ASN A 640 -13.22 5.16 -17.10
CA ASN A 640 -13.16 5.94 -15.86
C ASN A 640 -12.63 7.36 -16.06
N ILE A 641 -12.14 7.69 -17.26
CA ILE A 641 -11.61 9.02 -17.59
C ILE A 641 -12.78 9.91 -17.98
N LYS A 642 -12.97 10.99 -17.23
CA LYS A 642 -14.01 11.99 -17.47
C LYS A 642 -13.49 13.25 -18.11
N CYS A 643 -12.17 13.43 -18.11
CA CYS A 643 -11.53 14.62 -18.61
C CYS A 643 -10.18 14.31 -19.26
N TYR A 644 -9.94 14.87 -20.44
CA TYR A 644 -8.68 14.77 -21.18
C TYR A 644 -8.03 16.14 -21.22
N GLY A 645 -6.80 16.22 -20.73
CA GLY A 645 -6.00 17.44 -20.76
C GLY A 645 -4.85 17.29 -21.73
N PHE A 646 -4.54 18.35 -22.47
CA PHE A 646 -3.47 18.36 -23.46
C PHE A 646 -2.50 19.50 -23.21
N ASP A 647 -1.21 19.23 -23.38
CA ASP A 647 -0.25 20.27 -23.78
C ASP A 647 -0.36 20.56 -25.28
N MET A 648 0.18 21.70 -25.70
CA MET A 648 0.19 22.14 -27.08
C MET A 648 1.48 21.73 -27.79
N ASP A 649 2.61 22.33 -27.41
CA ASP A 649 3.90 22.18 -28.07
C ASP A 649 4.42 20.74 -27.96
N TYR A 650 4.90 20.15 -29.07
CA TYR A 650 5.33 18.75 -29.21
C TYR A 650 4.32 17.66 -28.80
N THR A 651 3.09 18.05 -28.44
CA THR A 651 2.01 17.15 -28.05
C THR A 651 0.88 17.15 -29.08
N LEU A 652 0.19 18.29 -29.23
CA LEU A 652 -0.77 18.51 -30.33
C LEU A 652 -0.07 19.09 -31.56
N ALA A 653 0.83 20.05 -31.33
CA ALA A 653 1.64 20.71 -32.35
C ALA A 653 3.02 20.06 -32.41
N ILE A 654 3.16 19.02 -33.22
CA ILE A 654 4.46 18.36 -33.42
C ILE A 654 5.25 19.16 -34.45
N TYR A 655 6.41 19.68 -34.06
CA TYR A 655 7.31 20.39 -34.96
C TYR A 655 8.08 19.40 -35.85
N LYS A 656 8.37 19.82 -37.09
CA LYS A 656 9.13 19.02 -38.06
C LYS A 656 10.61 19.01 -37.71
N SER A 657 11.18 17.81 -37.68
CA SER A 657 12.60 17.56 -37.42
C SER A 657 13.29 17.15 -38.72
N PRO A 658 14.47 17.72 -39.06
CA PRO A 658 15.31 18.59 -38.23
C PRO A 658 15.10 20.10 -38.44
N GLU A 659 14.12 20.53 -39.25
CA GLU A 659 13.98 21.93 -39.68
C GLU A 659 13.77 22.90 -38.52
N TYR A 660 12.99 22.49 -37.51
CA TYR A 660 12.70 23.34 -36.37
C TYR A 660 13.90 23.47 -35.43
N GLU A 661 14.60 22.37 -35.17
CA GLU A 661 15.82 22.35 -34.37
C GLU A 661 16.96 23.14 -35.04
N SER A 662 17.07 23.07 -36.37
CA SER A 662 18.03 23.87 -37.14
C SER A 662 17.74 25.36 -37.02
N LEU A 663 16.46 25.76 -37.12
CA LEU A 663 16.07 27.16 -36.91
C LEU A 663 16.44 27.64 -35.51
N GLY A 664 16.10 26.86 -34.48
CA GLY A 664 16.43 27.18 -33.09
C GLY A 664 17.95 27.30 -32.88
N PHE A 665 18.72 26.37 -33.45
CA PHE A 665 20.18 26.37 -33.38
C PHE A 665 20.81 27.59 -34.06
N GLU A 666 20.40 27.91 -35.29
CA GLU A 666 20.91 29.07 -36.04
C GLU A 666 20.64 30.38 -35.28
N MET A 667 19.41 30.57 -34.79
CA MET A 667 19.06 31.76 -34.02
C MET A 667 19.85 31.86 -32.72
N LEU A 668 20.07 30.73 -32.04
CA LEU A 668 20.81 30.67 -30.78
C LEU A 668 22.30 30.98 -30.99
N ARG A 669 22.91 30.35 -32.00
CA ARG A 669 24.29 30.62 -32.45
C ARG A 669 24.48 32.09 -32.82
N ASP A 670 23.59 32.64 -33.65
CA ASP A 670 23.67 34.04 -34.09
C ASP A 670 23.50 35.00 -32.91
N ARG A 671 22.66 34.65 -31.93
CA ARG A 671 22.50 35.41 -30.69
C ARG A 671 23.78 35.42 -29.86
N LEU A 672 24.43 34.27 -29.68
CA LEU A 672 25.72 34.21 -28.97
C LEU A 672 26.79 35.09 -29.63
N VAL A 673 26.89 35.03 -30.96
CA VAL A 673 27.83 35.89 -31.71
C VAL A 673 27.49 37.36 -31.52
N SER A 674 26.20 37.73 -31.50
CA SER A 674 25.77 39.12 -31.28
C SER A 674 26.11 39.67 -29.89
N ILE A 675 26.27 38.81 -28.88
CA ILE A 675 26.64 39.22 -27.51
C ILE A 675 28.16 39.15 -27.26
N GLY A 676 28.96 38.77 -28.26
CA GLY A 676 30.42 38.82 -28.20
C GLY A 676 31.13 37.48 -28.31
N TYR A 677 30.43 36.35 -28.54
CA TYR A 677 31.11 35.10 -28.86
C TYR A 677 31.78 35.16 -30.24
N PRO A 678 32.83 34.33 -30.49
CA PRO A 678 33.63 34.44 -31.72
C PRO A 678 32.83 34.18 -33.00
N HIS A 679 33.10 34.96 -34.05
CA HIS A 679 32.40 34.87 -35.35
C HIS A 679 32.60 33.52 -36.05
N GLU A 680 33.64 32.77 -35.72
CA GLU A 680 33.88 31.44 -36.29
C GLU A 680 32.77 30.45 -35.96
N LEU A 681 31.99 30.70 -34.90
CA LEU A 681 30.82 29.88 -34.55
C LEU A 681 29.76 29.86 -35.67
N LEU A 682 29.67 30.90 -36.51
CA LEU A 682 28.73 30.97 -37.64
C LEU A 682 28.93 29.84 -38.68
N ARG A 683 30.08 29.15 -38.65
CA ARG A 683 30.38 28.01 -39.53
C ARG A 683 29.64 26.74 -39.14
N TYR A 684 29.22 26.61 -37.89
CA TYR A 684 28.49 25.42 -37.46
C TYR A 684 27.07 25.42 -38.00
N THR A 685 26.66 24.27 -38.52
CA THR A 685 25.28 23.94 -38.90
C THR A 685 24.76 22.81 -38.02
N TYR A 686 23.45 22.78 -37.80
CA TYR A 686 22.83 21.78 -36.91
C TYR A 686 22.96 20.36 -37.49
N ASP A 687 23.49 19.44 -36.68
CA ASP A 687 23.58 18.01 -37.01
C ASP A 687 22.62 17.21 -36.12
N SER A 688 21.50 16.77 -36.68
CA SER A 688 20.48 16.00 -35.96
C SER A 688 20.93 14.59 -35.57
N THR A 689 22.05 14.08 -36.11
CA THR A 689 22.57 12.75 -35.76
C THR A 689 23.32 12.76 -34.42
N PHE A 690 23.67 13.93 -33.90
CA PHE A 690 24.41 14.06 -32.65
C PHE A 690 23.54 14.00 -31.39
N PRO A 691 22.58 14.93 -31.16
CA PRO A 691 21.92 15.04 -29.88
C PRO A 691 20.83 13.98 -29.69
N THR A 692 20.85 13.33 -28.53
CA THR A 692 19.73 12.51 -28.05
C THR A 692 19.09 13.24 -26.87
N ARG A 693 17.75 13.20 -26.74
CA ARG A 693 17.05 13.83 -25.61
C ARG A 693 17.37 13.12 -24.28
N GLY A 694 17.33 13.86 -23.18
CA GLY A 694 17.53 13.34 -21.83
C GLY A 694 18.98 13.21 -21.38
N LEU A 695 19.92 13.82 -22.13
CA LEU A 695 21.32 13.95 -21.72
C LEU A 695 21.47 14.91 -20.54
N VAL A 696 22.59 14.79 -19.84
CA VAL A 696 22.95 15.63 -18.70
C VAL A 696 24.19 16.44 -19.05
N TYR A 697 24.11 17.76 -18.95
CA TYR A 697 25.27 18.63 -19.08
C TYR A 697 25.92 18.84 -17.70
N ASP A 698 27.22 18.58 -17.59
CA ASP A 698 28.02 18.90 -16.41
C ASP A 698 28.61 20.31 -16.55
N THR A 699 28.06 21.26 -15.81
CA THR A 699 28.52 22.66 -15.84
C THR A 699 29.91 22.86 -15.23
N ALA A 700 30.43 21.91 -14.46
CA ALA A 700 31.78 22.00 -13.91
C ALA A 700 32.85 21.66 -14.94
N TYR A 701 32.61 20.65 -15.78
CA TYR A 701 33.62 20.07 -16.68
C TYR A 701 33.27 20.17 -18.17
N GLY A 702 32.10 20.72 -18.53
CA GLY A 702 31.70 20.91 -19.92
C GLY A 702 31.36 19.62 -20.66
N ASN A 703 31.04 18.54 -19.93
CA ASN A 703 30.80 17.22 -20.51
C ASN A 703 29.31 16.97 -20.73
N LEU A 704 28.97 16.30 -21.85
CA LEU A 704 27.65 15.72 -22.08
C LEU A 704 27.64 14.26 -21.66
N LEU A 705 26.72 13.94 -20.77
CA LEU A 705 26.62 12.63 -20.12
C LEU A 705 25.29 11.96 -20.48
N LYS A 706 25.37 10.68 -20.87
CA LYS A 706 24.22 9.77 -20.87
C LYS A 706 24.30 8.93 -19.61
N VAL A 707 23.22 8.91 -18.83
CA VAL A 707 23.22 8.26 -17.51
C VAL A 707 22.04 7.31 -17.32
N ASP A 708 22.20 6.35 -16.41
CA ASP A 708 21.12 5.45 -15.98
C ASP A 708 20.26 6.07 -14.85
N SER A 709 19.31 5.31 -14.29
CA SER A 709 18.44 5.80 -13.21
C SER A 709 19.15 6.09 -11.89
N HIS A 710 20.33 5.50 -11.67
CA HIS A 710 21.11 5.66 -10.45
C HIS A 710 22.09 6.83 -10.56
N GLY A 711 22.45 7.24 -11.78
CA GLY A 711 23.46 8.28 -12.03
C GLY A 711 24.77 7.71 -12.55
N ASN A 712 24.82 6.42 -12.93
CA ASN A 712 25.99 5.83 -13.55
C ASN A 712 26.18 6.37 -14.97
N VAL A 713 27.41 6.71 -15.32
CA VAL A 713 27.79 7.27 -16.62
C VAL A 713 27.87 6.14 -17.66
N LEU A 714 27.00 6.20 -18.67
CA LEU A 714 26.94 5.26 -19.79
C LEU A 714 27.77 5.75 -20.97
N VAL A 715 27.68 7.06 -21.27
CA VAL A 715 28.43 7.75 -22.32
C VAL A 715 28.88 9.09 -21.77
N CYS A 716 30.12 9.47 -22.06
CA CYS A 716 30.68 10.78 -21.73
C CYS A 716 31.35 11.37 -22.97
N MET A 717 30.94 12.57 -23.34
CA MET A 717 31.55 13.33 -24.44
C MET A 717 32.02 14.70 -23.98
N HIS A 718 33.21 15.10 -24.43
CA HIS A 718 33.76 16.44 -24.29
C HIS A 718 33.84 17.07 -25.68
N GLY A 719 32.97 18.04 -25.96
CA GLY A 719 32.73 18.49 -27.33
C GLY A 719 32.22 17.34 -28.21
N PHE A 720 32.89 17.06 -29.32
CA PHE A 720 32.60 15.89 -30.16
C PHE A 720 33.48 14.67 -29.86
N THR A 721 34.34 14.73 -28.84
CA THR A 721 35.24 13.64 -28.47
C THR A 721 34.61 12.70 -27.45
N TYR A 722 34.59 11.39 -27.73
CA TYR A 722 34.18 10.36 -26.77
C TYR A 722 35.30 10.08 -25.78
N LEU A 723 35.03 10.25 -24.50
CA LEU A 723 35.94 9.87 -23.43
C LEU A 723 35.79 8.39 -23.09
N ARG A 724 36.90 7.68 -22.96
CA ARG A 724 36.94 6.24 -22.64
C ARG A 724 37.35 6.01 -21.18
N GLY A 725 37.14 4.78 -20.70
CA GLY A 725 37.11 4.42 -19.27
C GLY A 725 38.11 5.10 -18.32
N GLU A 726 39.40 5.21 -18.68
CA GLU A 726 40.40 5.90 -17.83
C GLU A 726 40.23 7.42 -17.82
N GLU A 727 39.92 8.03 -18.96
CA GLU A 727 39.66 9.46 -19.09
C GLU A 727 38.37 9.85 -18.34
N VAL A 728 37.33 9.02 -18.45
CA VAL A 728 36.09 9.19 -17.69
C VAL A 728 36.36 9.10 -16.17
N HIS A 729 37.28 8.23 -15.75
CA HIS A 729 37.65 8.08 -14.33
C HIS A 729 38.34 9.33 -13.76
N GLN A 730 39.06 10.10 -14.59
CA GLN A 730 39.67 11.37 -14.16
C GLN A 730 38.63 12.43 -13.79
N TYR A 731 37.53 12.50 -14.55
CA TYR A 731 36.42 13.43 -14.25
C TYR A 731 35.42 12.86 -13.23
N TYR A 732 35.18 11.55 -13.29
CA TYR A 732 34.19 10.83 -12.49
C TYR A 732 34.81 9.54 -11.93
N PRO A 733 35.52 9.59 -10.78
CA PRO A 733 36.23 8.43 -10.23
C PRO A 733 35.33 7.20 -9.99
N ASN A 734 34.07 7.42 -9.61
CA ASN A 734 33.11 6.33 -9.42
C ASN A 734 32.24 6.04 -10.65
N GLN A 735 32.56 6.64 -11.81
CA GLN A 735 31.72 6.64 -13.02
C GLN A 735 30.25 6.99 -12.72
N PHE A 736 30.06 7.94 -11.80
CA PHE A 736 28.79 8.23 -11.18
C PHE A 736 28.62 9.74 -10.97
N ILE A 737 27.39 10.22 -11.12
CA ILE A 737 26.99 11.59 -10.81
C ILE A 737 25.84 11.64 -9.81
N GLN A 738 25.87 12.65 -8.94
CA GLN A 738 24.76 12.96 -8.04
C GLN A 738 23.72 13.80 -8.79
N ARG A 739 22.82 13.13 -9.51
CA ARG A 739 21.80 13.80 -10.34
C ARG A 739 20.87 14.77 -9.60
N ASP A 740 20.81 14.72 -8.28
CA ASP A 740 19.99 15.61 -7.46
C ASP A 740 20.74 16.95 -7.16
N ASP A 741 22.03 17.05 -7.49
CA ASP A 741 22.79 18.30 -7.55
C ASP A 741 22.45 19.06 -8.84
N THR A 742 21.33 19.78 -8.79
CA THR A 742 20.82 20.57 -9.91
C THR A 742 21.60 21.87 -10.16
N GLU A 743 22.49 22.28 -9.25
CA GLU A 743 23.36 23.44 -9.48
C GLU A 743 24.51 23.12 -10.42
N ARG A 744 24.95 21.85 -10.42
CA ARG A 744 25.99 21.36 -11.31
C ARG A 744 25.45 20.68 -12.55
N PHE A 745 24.47 19.78 -12.39
CA PHE A 745 24.00 18.92 -13.48
C PHE A 745 22.65 19.39 -14.02
N TYR A 746 22.60 19.66 -15.33
CA TYR A 746 21.38 20.07 -16.01
C TYR A 746 20.87 18.98 -16.95
N ILE A 747 19.62 18.55 -16.78
CA ILE A 747 19.02 17.47 -17.58
C ILE A 747 18.20 18.05 -18.74
N LEU A 748 18.61 17.76 -19.96
CA LEU A 748 18.06 18.26 -21.23
C LEU A 748 16.85 17.42 -21.67
N ASN A 749 15.72 17.58 -20.99
CA ASN A 749 14.56 16.67 -21.05
C ASN A 749 13.54 16.92 -22.19
N THR A 750 13.59 18.07 -22.86
CA THR A 750 12.60 18.48 -23.88
C THR A 750 13.20 18.46 -25.27
N LEU A 751 12.35 18.35 -26.30
CA LEU A 751 12.79 18.44 -27.69
C LEU A 751 13.34 19.84 -28.04
N PHE A 752 12.88 20.89 -27.35
CA PHE A 752 13.47 22.23 -27.44
C PHE A 752 14.95 22.27 -27.03
N ASN A 753 15.41 21.33 -26.18
CA ASN A 753 16.80 21.31 -25.74
C ASN A 753 17.75 20.69 -26.78
N LEU A 754 17.28 20.10 -27.88
CA LEU A 754 18.15 19.45 -28.87
C LEU A 754 19.11 20.45 -29.53
N SER A 755 18.62 21.63 -29.89
CA SER A 755 19.44 22.73 -30.43
C SER A 755 20.52 23.17 -29.45
N GLU A 756 20.17 23.36 -28.17
CA GLU A 756 21.13 23.72 -27.11
C GLU A 756 22.15 22.61 -26.86
N THR A 757 21.69 21.35 -26.83
CA THR A 757 22.54 20.17 -26.62
C THR A 757 23.67 20.11 -27.64
N TYR A 758 23.33 20.30 -28.92
CA TYR A 758 24.33 20.33 -29.98
C TYR A 758 25.23 21.56 -29.89
N LEU A 759 24.68 22.74 -29.58
CA LEU A 759 25.48 23.96 -29.42
C LEU A 759 26.47 23.88 -28.27
N TYR A 760 26.12 23.27 -27.14
CA TYR A 760 27.07 23.02 -26.04
C TYR A 760 28.26 22.19 -26.52
N ALA A 761 28.02 21.15 -27.32
CA ALA A 761 29.10 20.36 -27.90
C ALA A 761 29.94 21.19 -28.89
N CYS A 762 29.32 21.96 -29.78
CA CYS A 762 30.03 22.86 -30.71
C CYS A 762 30.94 23.85 -29.97
N LEU A 763 30.46 24.46 -28.88
CA LEU A 763 31.23 25.45 -28.13
C LEU A 763 32.45 24.80 -27.46
N VAL A 764 32.24 23.69 -26.75
CA VAL A 764 33.34 22.96 -26.08
C VAL A 764 34.37 22.51 -27.11
N ASP A 765 33.93 21.94 -28.23
CA ASP A 765 34.78 21.51 -29.34
C ASP A 765 35.59 22.67 -29.94
N PHE A 766 34.91 23.77 -30.28
CA PHE A 766 35.52 24.96 -30.84
C PHE A 766 36.62 25.54 -29.94
N PHE A 767 36.32 25.73 -28.65
CA PHE A 767 37.29 26.33 -27.73
C PHE A 767 38.44 25.37 -27.39
N THR A 768 38.19 24.06 -27.39
CA THR A 768 39.24 23.05 -27.16
C THR A 768 40.29 23.05 -28.26
N ASP A 769 39.85 23.17 -29.52
CA ASP A 769 40.74 23.10 -30.70
C ASP A 769 41.29 24.47 -31.13
N CYS A 770 40.74 25.57 -30.61
CA CYS A 770 41.18 26.91 -30.98
C CYS A 770 42.46 27.30 -30.22
N SER A 771 43.57 27.44 -30.96
CA SER A 771 44.89 27.83 -30.42
C SER A 771 44.93 29.18 -29.68
N ARG A 772 43.89 30.02 -29.81
CA ARG A 772 43.77 31.27 -29.05
C ARG A 772 43.49 31.03 -27.57
N TYR A 773 42.90 29.90 -27.19
CA TYR A 773 42.44 29.61 -25.84
C TYR A 773 43.33 28.55 -25.19
N GLN A 774 43.60 28.72 -23.90
CA GLN A 774 44.25 27.70 -23.09
C GLN A 774 43.19 26.86 -22.39
N ASN A 775 43.31 25.54 -22.51
CA ASN A 775 42.37 24.59 -21.93
C ASN A 775 42.67 24.37 -20.44
N TYR A 776 41.67 24.59 -19.59
CA TYR A 776 41.69 24.27 -18.16
C TYR A 776 40.57 23.27 -17.85
N GLN A 777 40.70 22.54 -16.75
CA GLN A 777 39.70 21.52 -16.38
C GLN A 777 38.28 22.08 -16.16
N LEU A 778 38.17 23.35 -15.76
CA LEU A 778 36.90 24.03 -15.47
C LEU A 778 36.43 25.01 -16.57
N GLY A 779 37.19 25.14 -17.66
CA GLY A 779 36.85 26.05 -18.77
C GLY A 779 38.06 26.49 -19.58
N PHE A 780 37.97 27.66 -20.20
CA PHE A 780 38.97 28.17 -21.14
C PHE A 780 39.50 29.54 -20.69
N LYS A 781 40.79 29.79 -20.93
CA LYS A 781 41.43 31.07 -20.63
C LYS A 781 41.99 31.75 -21.89
N HIS A 782 41.73 33.03 -22.06
CA HIS A 782 42.30 33.87 -23.12
C HIS A 782 42.76 35.21 -22.54
N GLY A 783 44.08 35.43 -22.46
CA GLY A 783 44.64 36.58 -21.76
C GLY A 783 44.21 36.60 -20.29
N ASP A 784 43.59 37.69 -19.85
CA ASP A 784 43.05 37.86 -18.49
C ASP A 784 41.61 37.35 -18.32
N LEU A 785 40.96 36.90 -19.40
CA LEU A 785 39.60 36.41 -19.38
C LEU A 785 39.56 34.90 -19.14
N PHE A 786 38.83 34.48 -18.10
CA PHE A 786 38.52 33.08 -17.84
C PHE A 786 37.03 32.83 -18.03
N MET A 787 36.71 31.92 -18.94
CA MET A 787 35.35 31.50 -19.24
C MET A 787 35.15 30.06 -18.75
N SER A 788 34.38 29.92 -17.67
CA SER A 788 34.03 28.61 -17.14
C SER A 788 32.98 27.90 -18.00
N PHE A 789 32.93 26.57 -17.95
CA PHE A 789 31.83 25.82 -18.57
C PHE A 789 30.45 26.21 -17.99
N LYS A 790 30.40 26.59 -16.72
CA LYS A 790 29.18 27.05 -16.05
C LYS A 790 28.68 28.39 -16.60
N SER A 791 29.58 29.36 -16.79
CA SER A 791 29.22 30.65 -17.39
C SER A 791 28.82 30.49 -18.85
N MET A 792 29.54 29.66 -19.60
CA MET A 792 29.18 29.35 -21.00
C MET A 792 27.81 28.68 -21.10
N PHE A 793 27.50 27.75 -20.18
CA PHE A 793 26.18 27.15 -20.08
C PHE A 793 25.09 28.20 -19.82
N GLN A 794 25.35 29.12 -18.89
CA GLN A 794 24.43 30.19 -18.55
C GLN A 794 24.16 31.12 -19.74
N ASP A 795 25.20 31.49 -20.50
CA ASP A 795 25.06 32.34 -21.69
C ASP A 795 24.15 31.71 -22.76
N VAL A 796 24.29 30.40 -23.01
CA VAL A 796 23.42 29.68 -23.95
C VAL A 796 21.98 29.64 -23.43
N ARG A 797 21.78 29.35 -22.14
CA ARG A 797 20.45 29.37 -21.52
C ARG A 797 19.81 30.74 -21.62
N ASP A 798 20.56 31.80 -21.34
CA ASP A 798 20.06 33.17 -21.39
C ASP A 798 19.78 33.63 -22.83
N ALA A 799 20.60 33.20 -23.79
CA ALA A 799 20.32 33.41 -25.21
C ALA A 799 19.03 32.70 -25.64
N MET A 800 18.80 31.45 -25.21
CA MET A 800 17.57 30.72 -25.53
C MET A 800 16.34 31.35 -24.85
N ASN A 801 16.46 31.74 -23.58
CA ASN A 801 15.42 32.46 -22.85
C ASN A 801 15.08 33.77 -23.58
N PHE A 802 16.08 34.54 -24.02
CA PHE A 802 15.87 35.75 -24.81
C PHE A 802 15.09 35.47 -26.12
N LEU A 803 15.41 34.40 -26.85
CA LEU A 803 14.68 34.03 -28.07
C LEU A 803 13.21 33.69 -27.78
N HIS A 804 12.93 33.04 -26.65
CA HIS A 804 11.57 32.74 -26.21
C HIS A 804 10.82 33.99 -25.72
N ASP A 805 11.46 34.84 -24.91
CA ASP A 805 10.87 36.01 -24.26
C ASP A 805 10.59 37.14 -25.26
N THR A 806 11.51 37.34 -26.22
CA THR A 806 11.26 38.25 -27.36
C THR A 806 10.22 37.72 -28.32
N GLY A 807 9.93 36.41 -28.26
CA GLY A 807 9.03 35.74 -29.18
C GLY A 807 9.56 35.61 -30.61
N SER A 808 10.84 35.91 -30.85
CA SER A 808 11.43 35.93 -32.20
C SER A 808 11.43 34.56 -32.88
N LEU A 809 11.68 33.48 -32.11
CA LEU A 809 11.60 32.10 -32.60
C LEU A 809 10.17 31.76 -33.02
N LYS A 810 9.20 32.16 -32.19
CA LYS A 810 7.77 31.96 -32.41
C LYS A 810 7.28 32.75 -33.63
N GLU A 811 7.74 33.99 -33.81
CA GLU A 811 7.42 34.83 -34.96
C GLU A 811 7.90 34.18 -36.27
N ARG A 812 9.16 33.70 -36.31
CA ARG A 812 9.70 33.01 -37.50
C ARG A 812 8.95 31.71 -37.79
N THR A 813 8.54 30.99 -36.75
CA THR A 813 7.74 29.77 -36.89
C THR A 813 6.39 30.07 -37.53
N LEU A 814 5.70 31.12 -37.07
CA LEU A 814 4.39 31.53 -37.60
C LEU A 814 4.46 32.01 -39.06
N LYS A 815 5.60 32.57 -39.50
CA LYS A 815 5.78 32.99 -40.90
C LYS A 815 5.78 31.83 -41.90
N ASN A 816 6.08 30.60 -41.46
CA ASN A 816 6.10 29.44 -42.35
C ASN A 816 5.70 28.14 -41.60
N LEU A 817 4.43 28.06 -41.21
CA LEU A 817 3.90 26.92 -40.46
C LEU A 817 4.02 25.59 -41.22
N ASP A 818 3.85 25.59 -42.54
CA ASP A 818 3.97 24.37 -43.34
C ASP A 818 5.39 23.79 -43.32
N LYS A 819 6.43 24.63 -43.17
CA LYS A 819 7.81 24.16 -43.02
C LYS A 819 8.10 23.60 -41.62
N TYR A 820 7.46 24.12 -40.58
CA TYR A 820 7.88 23.86 -39.20
C TYR A 820 6.91 23.00 -38.38
N VAL A 821 5.64 22.90 -38.74
CA VAL A 821 4.62 22.19 -37.95
C VAL A 821 3.97 21.09 -38.79
N ILE A 822 3.80 19.91 -38.21
CA ILE A 822 3.08 18.81 -38.83
C ILE A 822 1.57 19.07 -38.70
N ARG A 823 0.89 19.25 -39.83
CA ARG A 823 -0.58 19.34 -39.88
C ARG A 823 -1.19 17.97 -40.13
N ASP A 824 -1.85 17.40 -39.13
CA ASP A 824 -2.57 16.14 -39.25
C ASP A 824 -4.09 16.37 -39.24
N PRO A 825 -4.82 16.07 -40.33
CA PRO A 825 -6.25 16.32 -40.43
C PRO A 825 -7.10 15.47 -39.48
N ARG A 826 -6.51 14.48 -38.79
CA ARG A 826 -7.19 13.62 -37.82
C ARG A 826 -7.30 14.26 -36.43
N ILE A 827 -6.55 15.32 -36.14
CA ILE A 827 -6.59 15.98 -34.82
C ILE A 827 -7.98 16.55 -34.49
N PRO A 828 -8.67 17.29 -35.39
CA PRO A 828 -10.03 17.76 -35.13
C PRO A 828 -11.00 16.61 -34.82
N LEU A 829 -10.97 15.55 -35.63
CA LEU A 829 -11.80 14.35 -35.44
C LEU A 829 -11.52 13.68 -34.10
N PHE A 830 -10.26 13.62 -33.69
CA PHE A 830 -9.83 13.06 -32.41
C PHE A 830 -10.39 13.84 -31.22
N LEU A 831 -10.27 15.17 -31.25
CA LEU A 831 -10.78 16.02 -30.17
C LEU A 831 -12.31 15.98 -30.11
N GLU A 832 -13.01 15.98 -31.25
CA GLU A 832 -14.48 15.83 -31.30
C GLU A 832 -14.93 14.51 -30.67
N ARG A 833 -14.30 13.40 -31.04
CA ARG A 833 -14.65 12.08 -30.51
C ARG A 833 -14.40 11.95 -29.01
N ILE A 834 -13.39 12.62 -28.48
CA ILE A 834 -13.17 12.69 -27.02
C ILE A 834 -14.27 13.54 -26.38
N LYS A 835 -14.58 14.69 -26.97
CA LYS A 835 -15.57 15.63 -26.44
C LYS A 835 -16.98 15.03 -26.34
N GLU A 836 -17.31 14.07 -27.20
CA GLU A 836 -18.55 13.29 -27.12
C GLU A 836 -18.71 12.49 -25.81
N VAL A 837 -17.59 12.09 -25.18
CA VAL A 837 -17.60 11.17 -24.03
C VAL A 837 -17.02 11.79 -22.74
N ALA A 838 -16.23 12.84 -22.84
CA ALA A 838 -15.49 13.43 -21.74
C ALA A 838 -15.21 14.93 -21.98
N LYS A 839 -14.93 15.68 -20.90
CA LYS A 839 -14.49 17.08 -21.01
C LYS A 839 -13.08 17.17 -21.57
N VAL A 840 -12.77 18.21 -22.33
CA VAL A 840 -11.43 18.43 -22.92
C VAL A 840 -10.87 19.76 -22.45
N PHE A 841 -9.61 19.81 -22.02
CA PHE A 841 -8.94 21.07 -21.70
C PHE A 841 -7.54 21.17 -22.29
N LEU A 842 -7.10 22.41 -22.50
CA LEU A 842 -5.74 22.75 -22.89
C LEU A 842 -5.04 23.43 -21.70
N ALA A 843 -3.82 23.00 -21.38
CA ALA A 843 -2.96 23.62 -20.38
C ALA A 843 -1.53 23.74 -20.92
N THR A 844 -1.19 24.91 -21.46
CA THR A 844 0.08 25.12 -22.16
C THR A 844 0.95 26.20 -21.51
N ASN A 845 2.27 26.08 -21.65
CA ASN A 845 3.22 27.11 -21.26
C ASN A 845 3.30 28.26 -22.28
N SER A 846 2.79 28.04 -23.50
CA SER A 846 2.75 29.07 -24.53
C SER A 846 1.72 30.16 -24.18
N ASN A 847 2.03 31.40 -24.62
CA ASN A 847 1.15 32.54 -24.47
C ASN A 847 0.01 32.52 -25.49
N TYR A 848 -1.04 33.29 -25.20
CA TYR A 848 -2.24 33.32 -26.03
C TYR A 848 -1.96 33.74 -27.47
N ASN A 849 -1.11 34.75 -27.72
CA ASN A 849 -0.83 35.24 -29.08
C ASN A 849 -0.17 34.20 -29.99
N TYR A 850 0.62 33.28 -29.43
CA TYR A 850 1.21 32.19 -30.20
C TYR A 850 0.19 31.07 -30.46
N THR A 851 -0.70 30.84 -29.49
CA THR A 851 -1.81 29.90 -29.58
C THR A 851 -2.91 30.38 -30.55
N GLU A 852 -3.18 31.68 -30.61
CA GLU A 852 -4.15 32.40 -31.45
C GLU A 852 -3.55 33.74 -31.92
N ALA A 853 -3.08 33.84 -33.18
CA ALA A 853 -2.48 35.07 -33.68
C ALA A 853 -3.51 36.00 -34.33
N ARG A 854 -3.31 37.29 -34.11
CA ARG A 854 -4.02 38.40 -34.73
C ARG A 854 -3.25 38.89 -35.94
N SER A 855 -3.97 39.18 -37.03
CA SER A 855 -3.45 40.04 -38.11
C SER A 855 -3.19 41.44 -37.53
N LEU A 856 -1.93 41.74 -37.27
CA LEU A 856 -1.44 43.10 -36.98
C LEU A 856 -0.73 43.72 -38.19
N TRP A 857 -0.93 43.18 -39.39
CA TRP A 857 -0.50 43.85 -40.62
C TRP A 857 -1.63 44.72 -41.17
N SER A 858 -1.68 45.96 -40.67
CA SER A 858 -2.36 47.04 -41.37
C SER A 858 -1.57 47.36 -42.65
N ARG A 859 -2.17 47.02 -43.79
CA ARG A 859 -2.06 47.66 -45.10
C ARG A 859 -0.86 48.60 -45.31
N ALA A 860 0.24 48.05 -45.83
CA ALA A 860 1.20 48.79 -46.65
C ALA A 860 1.86 47.85 -47.67
N GLU A 861 1.68 48.19 -48.95
CA GLU A 861 2.45 47.78 -50.13
C GLU A 861 2.31 46.33 -50.68
N GLY A 862 1.50 46.23 -51.74
CA GLY A 862 1.94 45.72 -53.04
C GLY A 862 2.25 44.22 -53.20
N ASN A 863 1.27 43.48 -53.73
CA ASN A 863 1.41 42.23 -54.49
C ASN A 863 2.44 41.20 -54.00
N SER A 864 2.04 40.38 -53.03
CA SER A 864 2.34 38.94 -53.05
C SER A 864 1.27 38.18 -52.28
N LEU A 865 0.75 37.11 -52.88
CA LEU A 865 -0.33 36.26 -52.38
C LEU A 865 0.13 35.51 -51.11
N CYS A 866 0.13 36.16 -49.95
CA CYS A 866 0.53 35.55 -48.69
C CYS A 866 -0.71 34.98 -47.97
N THR A 867 -0.72 33.68 -47.75
CA THR A 867 -1.79 32.94 -47.08
C THR A 867 -1.92 33.34 -45.59
N ASP A 868 -3.16 33.63 -45.21
CA ASP A 868 -3.61 34.33 -44.00
C ASP A 868 -3.69 33.40 -42.76
N TRP A 869 -2.61 32.70 -42.39
CA TRP A 869 -2.58 31.75 -41.26
C TRP A 869 -1.59 32.13 -40.15
N GLY A 870 -2.00 33.02 -39.25
CA GLY A 870 -1.29 33.24 -37.98
C GLY A 870 -2.03 32.59 -36.81
N ALA A 871 -1.67 31.36 -36.43
CA ALA A 871 -1.71 30.78 -35.07
C ALA A 871 -1.47 29.25 -35.12
N ILE A 872 -0.84 28.66 -34.11
CA ILE A 872 -0.61 27.20 -34.06
C ILE A 872 -1.92 26.41 -34.04
N LEU A 873 -2.84 26.68 -33.11
CA LEU A 873 -4.07 25.90 -33.01
C LEU A 873 -5.05 26.19 -34.15
N LYS A 874 -5.03 27.42 -34.68
CA LYS A 874 -5.80 27.78 -35.88
C LYS A 874 -5.33 26.96 -37.09
N TYR A 875 -4.02 26.86 -37.30
CA TYR A 875 -3.46 26.07 -38.40
C TYR A 875 -3.77 24.57 -38.26
N LEU A 876 -3.72 24.02 -37.04
CA LEU A 876 -4.00 22.62 -36.78
C LEU A 876 -5.48 22.25 -36.86
N LEU A 877 -6.38 23.13 -36.41
CA LEU A 877 -7.79 22.79 -36.16
C LEU A 877 -8.80 23.49 -37.08
N ASP A 878 -8.47 24.65 -37.65
CA ASP A 878 -9.40 25.32 -38.57
C ASP A 878 -9.38 24.64 -39.95
N ALA A 879 -10.58 24.52 -40.53
CA ALA A 879 -10.76 23.93 -41.84
C ALA A 879 -10.16 24.81 -42.96
N PRO A 880 -9.60 24.21 -44.04
CA PRO A 880 -9.13 24.96 -45.21
C PRO A 880 -10.25 25.85 -45.80
N PRO A 881 -9.90 26.95 -46.48
CA PRO A 881 -10.88 27.90 -47.02
C PRO A 881 -11.87 27.26 -48.00
N ASP A 882 -11.44 26.19 -48.69
CA ASP A 882 -12.22 25.48 -49.72
C ASP A 882 -13.11 24.35 -49.18
N SER A 883 -13.20 24.16 -47.86
CA SER A 883 -14.03 23.10 -47.28
C SER A 883 -15.52 23.47 -47.23
N LYS A 884 -16.41 22.55 -47.66
CA LYS A 884 -17.88 22.74 -47.60
C LYS A 884 -18.47 22.70 -46.17
N SER A 885 -17.65 22.44 -45.15
CA SER A 885 -18.05 22.36 -43.74
C SER A 885 -18.03 23.75 -43.07
N PRO A 886 -18.97 24.06 -42.16
CA PRO A 886 -18.97 25.33 -41.43
C PRO A 886 -17.68 25.49 -40.63
N ARG A 887 -17.05 26.68 -40.71
CA ARG A 887 -15.84 27.01 -39.94
C ARG A 887 -16.14 26.92 -38.43
N LYS A 888 -15.66 25.87 -37.78
CA LYS A 888 -15.61 25.77 -36.32
C LYS A 888 -14.32 26.40 -35.80
N SER A 889 -14.43 27.27 -34.80
CA SER A 889 -13.25 27.80 -34.12
C SER A 889 -12.55 26.69 -33.33
N TRP A 890 -11.21 26.66 -33.35
CA TRP A 890 -10.40 25.76 -32.52
C TRP A 890 -10.79 25.75 -31.02
N ARG A 891 -11.28 26.89 -30.50
CA ARG A 891 -11.73 27.01 -29.10
C ARG A 891 -12.92 26.10 -28.78
N SER A 892 -13.76 25.82 -29.77
CA SER A 892 -14.93 24.96 -29.60
C SER A 892 -14.59 23.49 -29.31
N PHE A 893 -13.33 23.06 -29.54
CA PHE A 893 -12.86 21.72 -29.21
C PHE A 893 -12.51 21.56 -27.72
N PHE A 894 -12.42 22.66 -26.97
CA PHE A 894 -12.02 22.66 -25.56
C PHE A 894 -13.16 23.20 -24.67
N ASP A 895 -13.35 22.60 -23.51
CA ASP A 895 -14.24 23.09 -22.46
C ASP A 895 -13.54 24.11 -21.55
N LEU A 896 -12.22 24.03 -21.45
CA LEU A 896 -11.37 24.97 -20.74
C LEU A 896 -10.04 25.15 -21.47
N VAL A 897 -9.58 26.40 -21.60
CA VAL A 897 -8.27 26.75 -22.17
C VAL A 897 -7.50 27.58 -21.16
N VAL A 898 -6.31 27.10 -20.80
CA VAL A 898 -5.37 27.78 -19.90
C VAL A 898 -4.00 27.91 -20.57
N VAL A 899 -3.56 29.17 -20.77
CA VAL A 899 -2.25 29.53 -21.31
C VAL A 899 -1.32 29.99 -20.18
N ASP A 900 -0.03 30.22 -20.47
CA ASP A 900 0.96 30.72 -19.51
C ASP A 900 1.02 29.93 -18.19
N THR A 901 0.82 28.61 -18.25
CA THR A 901 0.68 27.78 -17.05
C THR A 901 1.94 27.71 -16.18
N GLN A 902 3.13 27.96 -16.75
CA GLN A 902 4.43 27.87 -16.07
C GLN A 902 4.68 26.49 -15.44
N LYS A 903 4.32 25.41 -16.13
CA LYS A 903 4.63 24.04 -15.72
C LYS A 903 6.16 23.89 -15.54
N PRO A 904 6.63 23.32 -14.42
CA PRO A 904 5.89 22.50 -13.45
C PRO A 904 5.26 23.23 -12.26
N LEU A 905 5.46 24.55 -12.09
CA LEU A 905 4.92 25.32 -10.97
C LEU A 905 3.39 25.20 -10.90
N PHE A 906 2.75 25.13 -12.08
CA PHE A 906 1.33 24.85 -12.28
C PHE A 906 0.75 23.71 -11.43
N PHE A 907 1.50 22.61 -11.26
CA PHE A 907 1.05 21.42 -10.54
C PHE A 907 1.27 21.51 -9.02
N GLY A 908 1.77 22.64 -8.52
CA GLY A 908 1.92 22.98 -7.10
C GLY A 908 1.10 24.20 -6.73
N GLU A 909 1.78 25.26 -6.29
CA GLU A 909 1.15 26.52 -5.91
C GLU A 909 0.55 27.26 -7.11
N GLY A 910 1.07 27.02 -8.31
CA GLY A 910 0.65 27.70 -9.53
C GLY A 910 0.94 29.20 -9.50
N THR A 911 0.25 29.94 -10.37
CA THR A 911 0.29 31.40 -10.40
C THR A 911 -1.13 31.96 -10.24
N VAL A 912 -1.25 33.27 -10.14
CA VAL A 912 -2.56 33.91 -10.04
C VAL A 912 -3.35 33.68 -11.33
N LEU A 913 -4.58 33.18 -11.21
CA LEU A 913 -5.48 32.98 -12.35
C LEU A 913 -5.93 34.35 -12.92
N ARG A 914 -5.68 34.56 -14.20
CA ARG A 914 -6.11 35.73 -14.96
C ARG A 914 -7.05 35.32 -16.09
N GLN A 915 -7.86 36.26 -16.57
CA GLN A 915 -8.66 36.11 -17.79
C GLN A 915 -7.93 36.79 -18.94
N VAL A 916 -7.85 36.14 -20.10
CA VAL A 916 -7.31 36.75 -21.31
C VAL A 916 -8.42 37.55 -21.99
N ASP A 917 -8.11 38.79 -22.37
CA ASP A 917 -8.94 39.56 -23.28
C ASP A 917 -8.70 39.07 -24.71
N MET A 918 -9.68 38.39 -25.28
CA MET A 918 -9.55 37.71 -26.57
C MET A 918 -9.41 38.68 -27.74
N ASP A 919 -9.86 39.93 -27.61
CA ASP A 919 -9.77 40.93 -28.67
C ASP A 919 -8.35 41.53 -28.75
N THR A 920 -7.71 41.72 -27.59
CA THR A 920 -6.39 42.35 -27.49
C THR A 920 -5.24 41.37 -27.27
N GLY A 921 -5.54 40.15 -26.87
CA GLY A 921 -4.59 39.12 -26.44
C GLY A 921 -3.86 39.43 -25.12
N LYS A 922 -4.24 40.52 -24.44
CA LYS A 922 -3.66 40.94 -23.16
C LYS A 922 -4.41 40.34 -21.99
N LEU A 923 -3.76 40.27 -20.82
CA LEU A 923 -4.41 39.84 -19.60
C LEU A 923 -5.29 40.95 -19.04
N ARG A 924 -6.53 40.62 -18.67
CA ARG A 924 -7.40 41.52 -17.92
C ARG A 924 -6.81 41.79 -16.54
N ILE A 925 -6.94 43.03 -16.07
CA ILE A 925 -6.42 43.45 -14.76
C ILE A 925 -7.25 42.78 -13.66
N GLY A 926 -6.57 42.21 -12.65
CA GLY A 926 -7.20 41.59 -11.48
C GLY A 926 -7.21 40.07 -11.51
N THR A 927 -7.50 39.45 -10.37
CA THR A 927 -7.59 37.99 -10.24
C THR A 927 -8.96 37.53 -10.68
N TYR A 928 -9.03 36.53 -11.54
CA TYR A 928 -10.32 35.97 -11.95
C TYR A 928 -10.92 35.14 -10.82
N THR A 929 -12.12 35.51 -10.36
CA THR A 929 -12.86 34.82 -9.29
C THR A 929 -14.25 34.34 -9.73
N GLY A 930 -14.55 34.41 -11.04
CA GLY A 930 -15.84 34.05 -11.60
C GLY A 930 -16.01 32.54 -11.82
N HIS A 931 -17.21 32.13 -12.26
CA HIS A 931 -17.49 30.76 -12.68
C HIS A 931 -16.93 30.47 -14.08
N LEU A 932 -16.85 29.19 -14.48
CA LEU A 932 -16.40 28.83 -15.83
C LEU A 932 -17.38 29.35 -16.89
N HIS A 933 -16.93 30.28 -17.73
CA HIS A 933 -17.67 30.71 -18.92
C HIS A 933 -17.14 30.01 -20.18
N HIS A 934 -18.05 29.41 -20.96
CA HIS A 934 -17.69 28.71 -22.19
C HIS A 934 -17.03 29.67 -23.20
N GLY A 935 -15.96 29.22 -23.85
CA GLY A 935 -15.20 30.01 -24.82
C GLY A 935 -14.26 31.06 -24.23
N THR A 936 -14.19 31.20 -22.90
CA THR A 936 -13.22 32.07 -22.22
C THR A 936 -11.85 31.40 -22.12
N VAL A 937 -10.79 32.19 -22.28
CA VAL A 937 -9.40 31.75 -22.11
C VAL A 937 -8.83 32.32 -20.81
N TYR A 938 -8.14 31.47 -20.07
CA TYR A 938 -7.48 31.81 -18.81
C TYR A 938 -5.96 31.77 -18.96
N SER A 939 -5.26 32.49 -18.09
CA SER A 939 -3.80 32.52 -18.05
C SER A 939 -3.32 32.25 -16.62
N GLY A 940 -2.26 31.45 -16.49
CA GLY A 940 -1.68 31.06 -15.21
C GLY A 940 -2.52 30.05 -14.44
N GLY A 941 -2.79 30.34 -13.16
CA GLY A 941 -3.56 29.46 -12.29
C GLY A 941 -2.78 28.24 -11.81
N SER A 942 -3.51 27.23 -11.31
CA SER A 942 -2.95 25.96 -10.85
C SER A 942 -3.79 24.78 -11.31
N SER A 943 -3.24 23.56 -11.21
CA SER A 943 -3.96 22.33 -11.51
C SER A 943 -5.21 22.14 -10.65
N ASP A 944 -5.21 22.66 -9.41
CA ASP A 944 -6.34 22.58 -8.50
C ASP A 944 -7.51 23.42 -9.01
N ILE A 945 -7.20 24.62 -9.52
CA ILE A 945 -8.18 25.51 -10.16
C ILE A 945 -8.80 24.84 -11.39
N ILE A 946 -8.03 24.10 -12.20
CA ILE A 946 -8.58 23.33 -13.32
C ILE A 946 -9.56 22.25 -12.81
N CYS A 947 -9.18 21.51 -11.77
CA CYS A 947 -10.05 20.51 -11.16
C CYS A 947 -11.37 21.12 -10.64
N ASP A 948 -11.30 22.30 -10.04
CA ASP A 948 -12.46 23.03 -9.50
C ASP A 948 -13.36 23.57 -10.63
N LEU A 949 -12.77 24.22 -11.65
CA LEU A 949 -13.52 24.77 -12.79
C LEU A 949 -14.23 23.68 -13.61
N LEU A 950 -13.59 22.52 -13.76
CA LEU A 950 -14.13 21.40 -14.52
C LEU A 950 -14.94 20.40 -13.68
N ASP A 951 -14.99 20.56 -12.35
CA ASP A 951 -15.61 19.62 -11.40
C ASP A 951 -15.16 18.17 -11.62
N VAL A 952 -13.83 17.95 -11.64
CA VAL A 952 -13.21 16.64 -11.87
C VAL A 952 -12.06 16.38 -10.90
N LYS A 953 -11.89 15.10 -10.52
CA LYS A 953 -10.80 14.68 -9.63
C LYS A 953 -9.60 14.22 -10.42
N GLY A 954 -8.41 14.34 -9.85
CA GLY A 954 -7.16 13.98 -10.54
C GLY A 954 -7.13 12.60 -11.21
N LYS A 955 -7.66 11.54 -10.56
CA LYS A 955 -7.71 10.19 -11.16
C LYS A 955 -8.66 10.04 -12.35
N GLU A 956 -9.58 10.99 -12.54
CA GLU A 956 -10.53 11.05 -13.65
C GLU A 956 -9.97 11.85 -14.83
N ILE A 957 -8.78 12.46 -14.67
CA ILE A 957 -8.05 13.20 -15.69
C ILE A 957 -6.99 12.30 -16.32
N LEU A 958 -7.00 12.18 -17.65
CA LEU A 958 -5.87 11.72 -18.44
C LEU A 958 -5.18 12.93 -19.06
N TYR A 959 -3.99 13.25 -18.56
CA TYR A 959 -3.19 14.37 -19.06
C TYR A 959 -2.11 13.88 -20.03
N VAL A 960 -2.09 14.51 -21.20
CA VAL A 960 -1.27 14.16 -22.36
C VAL A 960 -0.24 15.26 -22.56
N GLY A 961 1.05 14.89 -22.56
CA GLY A 961 2.16 15.82 -22.75
C GLY A 961 3.45 15.11 -23.19
N ASP A 962 4.44 15.87 -23.66
CA ASP A 962 5.76 15.36 -24.08
C ASP A 962 6.85 15.57 -23.01
N HIS A 963 6.66 16.53 -22.10
CA HIS A 963 7.66 16.84 -21.08
C HIS A 963 7.60 15.84 -19.93
N ILE A 964 8.52 14.87 -19.92
CA ILE A 964 8.58 13.79 -18.90
C ILE A 964 8.60 14.31 -17.45
N PHE A 965 9.26 15.43 -17.18
CA PHE A 965 9.30 16.04 -15.85
C PHE A 965 8.14 17.00 -15.62
N GLY A 966 7.97 17.98 -16.52
CA GLY A 966 7.01 19.07 -16.39
C GLY A 966 5.56 18.62 -16.40
N ASP A 967 5.20 17.77 -17.37
CA ASP A 967 3.83 17.30 -17.58
C ASP A 967 3.54 15.98 -16.86
N ILE A 968 4.44 15.01 -16.98
CA ILE A 968 4.14 13.63 -16.57
C ILE A 968 4.49 13.38 -15.11
N LEU A 969 5.76 13.55 -14.71
CA LEU A 969 6.21 13.27 -13.35
C LEU A 969 5.48 14.13 -12.32
N LYS A 970 5.34 15.44 -12.57
CA LYS A 970 4.77 16.39 -11.60
C LYS A 970 3.26 16.23 -11.47
N SER A 971 2.51 16.09 -12.57
CA SER A 971 1.07 15.79 -12.50
C SER A 971 0.81 14.45 -11.80
N LYS A 972 1.65 13.43 -12.06
CA LYS A 972 1.53 12.12 -11.43
C LYS A 972 1.79 12.16 -9.92
N LYS A 973 2.90 12.79 -9.50
CA LYS A 973 3.34 12.80 -8.09
C LYS A 973 2.52 13.75 -7.23
N ARG A 974 2.21 14.96 -7.73
CA ARG A 974 1.53 15.99 -6.94
C ARG A 974 0.02 15.81 -6.95
N GLN A 975 -0.55 15.53 -8.14
CA GLN A 975 -2.00 15.54 -8.34
C GLN A 975 -2.62 14.15 -8.55
N GLY A 976 -1.78 13.11 -8.72
CA GLY A 976 -2.25 11.75 -8.93
C GLY A 976 -3.00 11.55 -10.26
N TRP A 977 -2.72 12.41 -11.25
CA TRP A 977 -3.34 12.34 -12.58
C TRP A 977 -2.96 11.05 -13.30
N LYS A 978 -3.81 10.60 -14.23
CA LYS A 978 -3.42 9.59 -15.21
C LYS A 978 -2.61 10.27 -16.31
N THR A 979 -1.57 9.59 -16.79
CA THR A 979 -0.56 10.23 -17.64
C THR A 979 -0.36 9.48 -18.95
N PHE A 980 -0.34 10.24 -20.05
CA PHE A 980 0.01 9.77 -21.38
C PHE A 980 1.21 10.57 -21.87
N LEU A 981 2.35 9.91 -22.10
CA LEU A 981 3.55 10.56 -22.62
C LEU A 981 3.60 10.44 -24.15
N VAL A 982 3.72 11.57 -24.85
CA VAL A 982 4.02 11.61 -26.28
C VAL A 982 5.55 11.57 -26.46
N VAL A 983 6.04 10.63 -27.26
CA VAL A 983 7.48 10.46 -27.55
C VAL A 983 7.65 10.41 -29.07
N PRO A 984 7.79 11.56 -29.75
CA PRO A 984 7.89 11.61 -31.21
C PRO A 984 9.05 10.77 -31.77
N GLU A 985 10.18 10.72 -31.07
CA GLU A 985 11.37 9.97 -31.49
C GLU A 985 11.15 8.46 -31.51
N LEU A 986 10.09 7.98 -30.82
CA LEU A 986 9.75 6.57 -30.76
C LEU A 986 9.46 5.99 -32.14
N ALA A 987 9.04 6.80 -33.12
CA ALA A 987 8.84 6.35 -34.49
C ALA A 987 10.16 5.83 -35.11
N ASN A 988 11.25 6.59 -34.97
CA ASN A 988 12.55 6.15 -35.46
C ASN A 988 13.13 5.03 -34.58
N GLU A 989 12.98 5.13 -33.26
CA GLU A 989 13.44 4.09 -32.33
C GLU A 989 12.85 2.72 -32.63
N LEU A 990 11.55 2.64 -32.93
CA LEU A 990 10.87 1.38 -33.25
C LEU A 990 11.37 0.79 -34.56
N ARG A 991 11.65 1.63 -35.57
CA ARG A 991 12.23 1.19 -36.84
C ARG A 991 13.62 0.57 -36.62
N VAL A 992 14.52 1.34 -36.00
CA VAL A 992 15.90 0.88 -35.72
C VAL A 992 15.90 -0.35 -34.80
N TRP A 993 15.01 -0.40 -33.80
CA TRP A 993 14.88 -1.55 -32.91
C TRP A 993 14.48 -2.83 -33.65
N THR A 994 13.58 -2.72 -34.63
CA THR A 994 13.12 -3.87 -35.43
C THR A 994 14.29 -4.40 -36.25
N ASP A 995 15.01 -3.51 -36.92
CA ASP A 995 16.17 -3.84 -37.78
C ASP A 995 17.33 -4.46 -36.97
N ASN A 996 17.57 -3.98 -35.75
CA ASN A 996 18.70 -4.38 -34.90
C ASN A 996 18.35 -5.41 -33.81
N SER A 997 17.14 -5.97 -33.83
CA SER A 997 16.64 -6.88 -32.78
C SER A 997 17.53 -8.12 -32.57
N ILE A 998 18.13 -8.64 -33.64
CA ILE A 998 19.05 -9.79 -33.60
C ILE A 998 20.31 -9.47 -32.80
N MET A 999 20.90 -8.28 -33.01
CA MET A 999 22.09 -7.85 -32.28
C MET A 999 21.81 -7.68 -30.78
N PHE A 1000 20.60 -7.21 -30.43
CA PHE A 1000 20.20 -7.10 -29.03
C PHE A 1000 20.05 -8.48 -28.37
N GLU A 1001 19.50 -9.47 -29.07
CA GLU A 1001 19.42 -10.83 -28.53
C GLU A 1001 20.81 -11.46 -28.40
N GLU A 1002 21.73 -11.23 -29.35
CA GLU A 1002 23.14 -11.65 -29.19
C GLU A 1002 23.79 -11.00 -27.96
N LEU A 1003 23.59 -9.71 -27.75
CA LEU A 1003 24.09 -8.98 -26.57
C LEU A 1003 23.57 -9.61 -25.27
N ARG A 1004 22.27 -9.94 -25.22
CA ARG A 1004 21.63 -10.59 -24.08
C ARG A 1004 22.21 -11.98 -23.80
N GLN A 1005 22.45 -12.78 -24.84
CA GLN A 1005 23.07 -14.11 -24.68
C GLN A 1005 24.50 -14.01 -24.15
N LEU A 1006 25.26 -13.01 -24.60
CA LEU A 1006 26.60 -12.74 -24.08
C LEU A 1006 26.59 -12.30 -22.61
N ASP A 1007 25.62 -11.48 -22.18
CA ASP A 1007 25.44 -11.10 -20.77
C ASP A 1007 25.12 -12.31 -19.88
N ILE A 1008 24.27 -13.24 -20.36
CA ILE A 1008 23.96 -14.49 -19.65
C ILE A 1008 25.21 -15.36 -19.53
N LYS A 1009 25.93 -15.56 -20.64
CA LYS A 1009 27.17 -16.35 -20.67
C LYS A 1009 28.25 -15.76 -19.76
N LEU A 1010 28.38 -14.43 -19.72
CA LEU A 1010 29.30 -13.74 -18.82
C LEU A 1010 28.93 -14.00 -17.34
N ALA A 1011 27.63 -13.98 -17.01
CA ALA A 1011 27.17 -14.28 -15.65
C ALA A 1011 27.41 -15.74 -15.24
N GLU A 1012 27.31 -16.70 -16.17
CA GLU A 1012 27.63 -18.11 -15.93
C GLU A 1012 29.13 -18.33 -15.68
N LEU A 1013 29.99 -17.71 -16.49
CA LEU A 1013 31.45 -17.79 -16.32
C LEU A 1013 31.91 -17.22 -14.98
N HIS A 1014 31.35 -16.07 -14.55
CA HIS A 1014 31.64 -15.51 -13.22
C HIS A 1014 31.20 -16.42 -12.06
N LYS A 1015 30.20 -17.29 -12.23
CA LYS A 1015 29.80 -18.28 -11.21
C LYS A 1015 30.76 -19.47 -11.12
N GLN A 1016 31.46 -19.79 -12.21
CA GLN A 1016 32.37 -20.92 -12.32
C GLN A 1016 33.82 -20.55 -11.94
N THR A 1017 34.11 -19.28 -11.72
CA THR A 1017 35.46 -18.80 -11.39
C THR A 1017 35.68 -18.86 -9.88
N ASP A 1018 36.43 -19.86 -9.40
CA ASP A 1018 36.88 -19.96 -8.00
C ASP A 1018 38.06 -19.00 -7.72
N SER A 1019 38.26 -18.68 -6.43
CA SER A 1019 39.22 -17.68 -5.92
C SER A 1019 40.70 -17.91 -6.29
N GLY A 1020 41.03 -19.04 -6.92
CA GLY A 1020 42.38 -19.45 -7.30
C GLY A 1020 42.64 -19.56 -8.81
N CYS A 1021 41.69 -19.21 -9.68
CA CYS A 1021 41.86 -19.32 -11.13
C CYS A 1021 42.48 -18.03 -11.72
N SER A 1022 43.68 -18.13 -12.28
CA SER A 1022 44.44 -16.99 -12.85
C SER A 1022 44.25 -16.80 -14.37
N ASP A 1023 43.43 -17.61 -15.03
CA ASP A 1023 43.20 -17.51 -16.47
C ASP A 1023 41.90 -16.72 -16.75
N HIS A 1024 42.05 -15.44 -17.12
CA HIS A 1024 40.94 -14.50 -17.36
C HIS A 1024 40.75 -14.16 -18.85
N SER A 1025 41.40 -14.91 -19.75
CA SER A 1025 41.43 -14.64 -21.20
C SER A 1025 40.03 -14.63 -21.83
N ASP A 1026 39.16 -15.57 -21.47
CA ASP A 1026 37.79 -15.70 -22.00
C ASP A 1026 36.85 -14.58 -21.55
N ILE A 1027 36.98 -14.08 -20.32
CA ILE A 1027 36.17 -12.97 -19.77
C ILE A 1027 36.50 -11.67 -20.50
N GLY A 1028 37.79 -11.42 -20.76
CA GLY A 1028 38.25 -10.26 -21.52
C GLY A 1028 37.68 -10.24 -22.94
N PHE A 1029 37.69 -11.38 -23.62
CA PHE A 1029 37.13 -11.51 -24.96
C PHE A 1029 35.62 -11.24 -25.00
N ILE A 1030 34.84 -11.82 -24.08
CA ILE A 1030 33.39 -11.61 -24.02
C ILE A 1030 33.06 -10.15 -23.70
N LYS A 1031 33.76 -9.52 -22.73
CA LYS A 1031 33.58 -8.09 -22.42
C LYS A 1031 33.89 -7.20 -23.62
N SER A 1032 34.94 -7.52 -24.39
CA SER A 1032 35.27 -6.80 -25.63
C SER A 1032 34.18 -6.95 -26.69
N LYS A 1033 33.65 -8.17 -26.85
CA LYS A 1033 32.55 -8.45 -27.79
C LYS A 1033 31.26 -7.71 -27.40
N ILE A 1034 30.90 -7.70 -26.11
CA ILE A 1034 29.77 -6.92 -25.57
C ILE A 1034 29.94 -5.43 -25.88
N LYS A 1035 31.12 -4.85 -25.64
CA LYS A 1035 31.41 -3.44 -25.97
C LYS A 1035 31.25 -3.16 -27.46
N LYS A 1036 31.78 -4.03 -28.33
CA LYS A 1036 31.69 -3.87 -29.78
C LYS A 1036 30.25 -3.92 -30.29
N ILE A 1037 29.47 -4.91 -29.86
CA ILE A 1037 28.05 -5.04 -30.24
C ILE A 1037 27.24 -3.85 -29.72
N THR A 1038 27.47 -3.45 -28.47
CA THR A 1038 26.81 -2.27 -27.88
C THR A 1038 27.09 -1.03 -28.73
N TYR A 1039 28.36 -0.76 -29.04
CA TYR A 1039 28.73 0.41 -29.85
C TYR A 1039 28.07 0.39 -31.25
N THR A 1040 28.11 -0.75 -31.96
CA THR A 1040 27.48 -0.88 -33.28
C THR A 1040 25.96 -0.67 -33.22
N MET A 1041 25.30 -1.21 -32.19
CA MET A 1041 23.85 -1.07 -32.02
C MET A 1041 23.46 0.39 -31.74
N GLU A 1042 24.24 1.08 -30.90
CA GLU A 1042 23.95 2.48 -30.53
C GLU A 1042 24.12 3.43 -31.72
N LEU A 1043 25.11 3.20 -32.58
CA LEU A 1043 25.30 4.00 -33.81
C LEU A 1043 24.09 3.99 -34.74
N GLY A 1044 23.26 2.94 -34.70
CA GLY A 1044 22.02 2.88 -35.48
C GLY A 1044 20.97 3.94 -35.09
N TYR A 1045 21.07 4.48 -33.87
CA TYR A 1045 20.15 5.50 -33.35
C TYR A 1045 20.68 6.93 -33.52
N GLY A 1046 22.00 7.09 -33.57
CA GLY A 1046 22.71 8.38 -33.60
C GLY A 1046 24.01 8.30 -32.79
N LYS A 1047 24.79 9.39 -32.77
CA LYS A 1047 26.07 9.45 -32.02
C LYS A 1047 25.82 9.20 -30.53
N MET A 1048 24.85 9.89 -29.92
CA MET A 1048 24.51 9.68 -28.51
C MET A 1048 23.64 8.43 -28.24
N GLY A 1049 23.37 7.61 -29.26
CA GLY A 1049 22.66 6.34 -29.14
C GLY A 1049 21.16 6.48 -28.82
N SER A 1050 20.54 5.38 -28.40
CA SER A 1050 19.08 5.32 -28.16
C SER A 1050 18.64 6.23 -27.00
N LEU A 1051 17.48 6.85 -27.11
CA LEU A 1051 16.82 7.57 -26.01
C LEU A 1051 16.54 6.64 -24.82
N LEU A 1052 16.25 5.37 -25.08
CA LEU A 1052 15.73 4.45 -24.06
C LEU A 1052 16.82 3.58 -23.40
N ARG A 1053 17.96 3.38 -24.06
CA ARG A 1053 19.00 2.46 -23.59
C ARG A 1053 20.40 2.83 -24.05
N TYR A 1054 21.36 2.14 -23.45
CA TYR A 1054 22.72 1.98 -23.95
C TYR A 1054 23.08 0.49 -23.81
N GLY A 1055 23.07 -0.24 -24.92
CA GLY A 1055 23.21 -1.71 -24.88
C GLY A 1055 22.05 -2.37 -24.12
N SER A 1056 22.38 -3.16 -23.10
CA SER A 1056 21.41 -3.81 -22.20
C SER A 1056 20.93 -2.92 -21.04
N ILE A 1057 21.52 -1.74 -20.85
CA ILE A 1057 21.25 -0.83 -19.72
C ILE A 1057 20.22 0.23 -20.12
N LYS A 1058 19.24 0.51 -19.25
CA LYS A 1058 18.21 1.54 -19.48
C LYS A 1058 18.72 2.92 -19.08
N THR A 1059 18.37 3.94 -19.87
CA THR A 1059 18.66 5.34 -19.52
C THR A 1059 17.80 5.85 -18.37
N LEU A 1060 18.19 7.00 -17.81
CA LEU A 1060 17.37 7.77 -16.88
C LEU A 1060 15.99 8.08 -17.48
N PHE A 1061 15.93 8.51 -18.75
CA PHE A 1061 14.69 8.81 -19.45
C PHE A 1061 13.76 7.59 -19.52
N ALA A 1062 14.26 6.43 -19.95
CA ALA A 1062 13.46 5.19 -19.97
C ALA A 1062 12.94 4.80 -18.59
N SER A 1063 13.76 4.94 -17.55
CA SER A 1063 13.36 4.62 -16.19
C SER A 1063 12.28 5.56 -15.66
N GLN A 1064 12.33 6.84 -16.01
CA GLN A 1064 11.28 7.81 -15.69
C GLN A 1064 10.00 7.52 -16.48
N LEU A 1065 10.11 7.22 -17.77
CA LEU A 1065 9.00 6.83 -18.64
C LEU A 1065 8.24 5.63 -18.04
N LEU A 1066 8.94 4.54 -17.74
CA LEU A 1066 8.34 3.32 -17.16
C LEU A 1066 7.70 3.58 -15.79
N ARG A 1067 8.26 4.51 -15.00
CA ARG A 1067 7.80 4.80 -13.64
C ARG A 1067 6.62 5.75 -13.60
N TYR A 1068 6.58 6.78 -14.44
CA TYR A 1068 5.65 7.91 -14.30
C TYR A 1068 4.62 8.04 -15.41
N ALA A 1069 4.91 7.60 -16.64
CA ALA A 1069 3.91 7.55 -17.71
C ALA A 1069 3.07 6.27 -17.56
N ASP A 1070 1.74 6.40 -17.42
CA ASP A 1070 0.88 5.22 -17.41
C ASP A 1070 0.78 4.61 -18.81
N LEU A 1071 0.62 5.48 -19.82
CA LEU A 1071 0.58 5.19 -21.25
C LEU A 1071 1.65 6.00 -21.97
N TYR A 1072 2.14 5.52 -23.10
CA TYR A 1072 2.99 6.30 -24.01
C TYR A 1072 2.82 5.86 -25.46
N ALA A 1073 3.09 6.76 -26.40
CA ALA A 1073 3.05 6.46 -27.84
C ALA A 1073 3.87 7.48 -28.65
N VAL A 1074 4.01 7.22 -29.95
CA VAL A 1074 4.58 8.18 -30.92
C VAL A 1074 3.75 9.47 -30.96
N SER A 1075 2.42 9.35 -30.93
CA SER A 1075 1.48 10.48 -31.00
C SER A 1075 0.26 10.22 -30.12
N CYS A 1076 -0.37 11.28 -29.62
CA CYS A 1076 -1.65 11.18 -28.92
C CYS A 1076 -2.76 10.61 -29.82
N LEU A 1077 -2.63 10.76 -31.15
CA LEU A 1077 -3.59 10.24 -32.13
C LEU A 1077 -3.69 8.71 -32.13
N SER A 1078 -2.71 7.99 -31.58
CA SER A 1078 -2.78 6.54 -31.40
C SER A 1078 -4.00 6.11 -30.58
N LEU A 1079 -4.55 7.00 -29.73
CA LEU A 1079 -5.80 6.75 -28.99
C LEU A 1079 -7.03 6.58 -29.89
N LEU A 1080 -7.06 7.12 -31.12
CA LEU A 1080 -8.19 7.00 -32.06
C LEU A 1080 -8.54 5.54 -32.40
N GLN A 1081 -7.56 4.64 -32.33
CA GLN A 1081 -7.74 3.21 -32.65
C GLN A 1081 -8.45 2.43 -31.54
N TYR A 1082 -8.60 3.03 -30.36
CA TYR A 1082 -9.16 2.39 -29.19
C TYR A 1082 -10.55 2.97 -28.89
N PRO A 1083 -11.52 2.13 -28.47
CA PRO A 1083 -12.82 2.63 -28.02
C PRO A 1083 -12.69 3.39 -26.70
N SER A 1084 -13.59 4.33 -26.43
CA SER A 1084 -13.61 5.12 -25.18
C SER A 1084 -13.78 4.29 -23.90
N THR A 1085 -14.21 3.03 -24.02
CA THR A 1085 -14.35 2.07 -22.91
C THR A 1085 -13.17 1.10 -22.79
N HIS A 1086 -12.11 1.29 -23.59
CA HIS A 1086 -10.97 0.37 -23.62
C HIS A 1086 -10.25 0.30 -22.26
N LEU A 1087 -9.84 -0.91 -21.90
CA LEU A 1087 -8.99 -1.16 -20.73
C LEU A 1087 -7.58 -1.51 -21.21
N PHE A 1088 -6.67 -0.54 -21.11
CA PHE A 1088 -5.25 -0.80 -21.25
C PHE A 1088 -4.78 -1.63 -20.05
N ARG A 1089 -4.13 -2.77 -20.32
CA ARG A 1089 -3.66 -3.70 -19.29
C ARG A 1089 -2.14 -3.80 -19.34
N ALA A 1090 -1.49 -3.46 -18.23
CA ALA A 1090 -0.10 -3.83 -17.98
C ALA A 1090 -0.05 -5.14 -17.19
N PRO A 1091 0.99 -5.97 -17.39
CA PRO A 1091 1.26 -7.08 -16.50
C PRO A 1091 1.58 -6.57 -15.09
N ASN A 1092 1.25 -7.38 -14.08
CA ASN A 1092 1.61 -7.05 -12.69
C ASN A 1092 3.12 -7.20 -12.49
N VAL A 1093 3.75 -6.23 -11.83
CA VAL A 1093 5.19 -6.26 -11.52
C VAL A 1093 5.42 -7.17 -10.32
N LEU A 1094 6.32 -8.15 -10.47
CA LEU A 1094 6.77 -9.06 -9.41
C LEU A 1094 8.12 -8.63 -8.84
N MET A 1095 8.32 -8.86 -7.54
CA MET A 1095 9.63 -8.87 -6.90
C MET A 1095 10.36 -10.19 -7.21
N PRO A 1096 11.70 -10.23 -7.24
CA PRO A 1096 12.46 -11.43 -7.63
C PRO A 1096 12.13 -12.71 -6.84
N HIS A 1097 11.83 -12.59 -5.54
CA HIS A 1097 11.46 -13.75 -4.72
C HIS A 1097 10.05 -14.29 -5.04
N GLU A 1098 9.20 -13.49 -5.66
CA GLU A 1098 7.86 -13.91 -6.11
C GLU A 1098 7.96 -14.74 -7.39
N SER A 1099 8.99 -14.54 -8.23
CA SER A 1099 9.24 -15.35 -9.43
C SER A 1099 9.92 -16.70 -9.15
N ALA A 1100 10.81 -16.76 -8.15
CA ALA A 1100 11.59 -17.97 -7.81
C ALA A 1100 10.72 -19.14 -7.27
N VAL A 1101 9.57 -18.83 -6.65
CA VAL A 1101 8.61 -19.85 -6.19
C VAL A 1101 7.84 -20.45 -7.37
N THR A 1102 7.61 -19.65 -8.42
CA THR A 1102 6.83 -20.04 -9.60
C THR A 1102 7.56 -21.04 -10.50
N SER A 1103 8.90 -20.99 -10.53
CA SER A 1103 9.74 -21.98 -11.24
C SER A 1103 9.67 -23.39 -10.65
N LEU A 1104 9.32 -23.53 -9.36
CA LEU A 1104 9.12 -24.84 -8.70
C LEU A 1104 7.75 -25.45 -9.00
N THR A 1105 6.84 -24.72 -9.65
CA THR A 1105 5.44 -25.13 -9.93
C THR A 1105 5.14 -25.36 -11.43
N LYS A 1106 6.17 -25.44 -12.30
CA LYS A 1106 6.01 -25.51 -13.77
C LYS A 1106 5.31 -26.77 -14.33
N ASP A 1107 4.96 -27.77 -13.51
CA ASP A 1107 4.37 -29.04 -13.99
C ASP A 1107 2.82 -29.12 -13.98
N LEU A 1108 2.11 -27.99 -14.08
CA LEU A 1108 0.64 -27.99 -14.23
C LEU A 1108 0.24 -27.64 -15.68
N PRO A 1109 -0.42 -28.55 -16.42
CA PRO A 1109 -0.83 -28.29 -17.80
C PRO A 1109 -1.93 -27.22 -17.85
N LEU A 1110 -1.76 -26.24 -18.75
CA LEU A 1110 -2.81 -25.29 -19.13
C LEU A 1110 -3.94 -26.03 -19.87
N PRO A 1111 -5.23 -25.75 -19.58
CA PRO A 1111 -6.33 -26.34 -20.34
C PRO A 1111 -6.42 -25.74 -21.75
N ASP A 1112 -6.43 -26.61 -22.75
CA ASP A 1112 -6.72 -26.30 -24.15
C ASP A 1112 -8.03 -25.53 -24.28
N LEU A 1113 -7.97 -24.32 -24.84
CA LEU A 1113 -9.13 -23.54 -25.27
C LEU A 1113 -9.22 -23.58 -26.80
N SER A 1114 -9.42 -24.78 -27.34
CA SER A 1114 -9.88 -24.97 -28.72
C SER A 1114 -11.41 -24.93 -28.78
N ALA A 1115 -11.88 -24.03 -29.66
CA ALA A 1115 -13.19 -23.90 -30.31
C ALA A 1115 -14.41 -24.65 -29.74
N ASN A 1116 -15.47 -23.90 -29.40
CA ASN A 1116 -16.79 -24.04 -30.06
C ASN A 1116 -17.79 -22.91 -29.69
N HIS A 1117 -18.04 -22.04 -30.67
CA HIS A 1117 -19.24 -21.21 -30.96
C HIS A 1117 -19.83 -20.27 -29.87
N ILE A 1118 -20.24 -19.01 -30.14
CA ILE A 1118 -21.02 -18.48 -31.27
C ILE A 1118 -20.62 -16.99 -31.50
N ILE A 1119 -19.95 -16.67 -32.62
CA ILE A 1119 -20.00 -15.33 -33.21
C ILE A 1119 -21.14 -15.38 -34.24
N ARG A 1120 -22.24 -14.67 -33.96
CA ARG A 1120 -23.23 -14.38 -35.00
C ARG A 1120 -22.60 -13.37 -35.96
N SER A 1121 -22.14 -13.86 -37.10
CA SER A 1121 -21.87 -13.04 -38.27
C SER A 1121 -23.21 -12.53 -38.81
N THR A 1122 -23.49 -11.24 -38.65
CA THR A 1122 -24.37 -10.55 -39.58
C THR A 1122 -23.56 -10.26 -40.84
N THR A 1123 -23.92 -11.00 -41.88
CA THR A 1123 -23.45 -10.91 -43.25
C THR A 1123 -23.64 -9.49 -43.79
N ILE A 1124 -22.54 -8.80 -44.12
CA ILE A 1124 -22.52 -7.79 -45.18
C ILE A 1124 -21.57 -8.33 -46.24
N LYS A 1125 -22.14 -8.53 -47.44
CA LYS A 1125 -21.51 -9.19 -48.59
C LYS A 1125 -20.21 -8.46 -49.02
N PRO A 1126 -19.16 -9.19 -49.41
CA PRO A 1126 -18.00 -8.60 -50.08
C PRO A 1126 -18.35 -8.28 -51.54
N VAL A 1127 -17.97 -7.09 -51.98
CA VAL A 1127 -17.83 -6.75 -53.41
C VAL A 1127 -16.47 -7.29 -53.87
N THR A 1128 -16.53 -8.19 -54.84
CA THR A 1128 -15.41 -8.78 -55.57
C THR A 1128 -14.70 -7.73 -56.42
N VAL A 1129 -13.38 -7.62 -56.31
CA VAL A 1129 -12.48 -7.29 -57.43
C VAL A 1129 -11.23 -8.14 -57.28
N GLY A 1130 -10.86 -8.78 -58.39
CA GLY A 1130 -10.02 -9.97 -58.46
C GLY A 1130 -8.51 -9.76 -58.40
N HIS A 1131 -7.87 -10.91 -58.21
CA HIS A 1131 -6.46 -11.19 -58.49
C HIS A 1131 -5.98 -10.60 -59.82
N VAL A 1132 -4.82 -9.94 -59.78
CA VAL A 1132 -3.83 -10.03 -60.85
C VAL A 1132 -2.47 -10.29 -60.22
N GLN A 1133 -1.92 -11.46 -60.51
CA GLN A 1133 -0.51 -11.81 -60.32
C GLN A 1133 0.37 -10.89 -61.17
N CYS A 1134 1.48 -10.41 -60.63
CA CYS A 1134 2.61 -10.00 -61.45
C CYS A 1134 3.87 -10.72 -60.95
N SER A 1135 4.39 -11.59 -61.81
CA SER A 1135 5.73 -12.16 -61.72
C SER A 1135 6.78 -11.08 -61.96
N LEU A 1136 7.97 -11.28 -61.37
CA LEU A 1136 9.17 -10.57 -61.77
C LEU A 1136 9.47 -10.76 -63.26
N ALA A 1137 9.79 -9.68 -63.95
CA ALA A 1137 10.73 -9.66 -65.07
C ALA A 1137 11.36 -8.25 -65.21
N GLN A 1138 12.69 -8.27 -65.22
CA GLN A 1138 13.69 -7.26 -65.59
C GLN A 1138 13.21 -5.99 -66.32
N HIS A 1139 13.50 -4.82 -65.75
CA HIS A 1139 14.51 -3.88 -66.28
C HIS A 1139 14.92 -2.84 -65.24
#